data_AF-A0A165VJ58-F1
#
_entry.id   AF-A0A165VJ58-F1
#
_cell.length_a   1.000
_cell.length_b   1.000
_cell.length_c   1.000
_cell.angle_alpha   90.00
_cell.angle_beta   90.00
_cell.angle_gamma   90.00
#
_symmetry.space_group_name_H-M   'P 1'
#
loop_
_entity.id
_entity.type
_entity.pdbx_description
1 polymer ?
#
loop_
_entity_poly.entity_id
_entity_poly.type
_entity_poly.pdbx_seq_one_letter_code
_entity_poly.pdbx_strand_id
1 'polypeptide(L)'
;MSASVAKDVQVDLLRGRKHKRRSGEVPYPLVYSNDLMDFDNWNHMYMQSIYKSLTVHHIDPPPRRALDLGCGGGFWIISAAQQWKDSTFVGFDIQDVQPKLERLPEYRDIFRRIEWVHGNFLEELPFPSAHFDYVRLAGVGLGVPEDEWQDLLEPGGYLEVTEDDLIFPCGPLPISTAPSPALGSVILPNTYGVSTRSLSTARSSTLYDPETPILEQTPSISKTPQSDSQNSLPLPGRTSKPRNMEYVNDSRDHSKLKASWDAMLHTRFLAPRLHSVLPFYLSSLDYTELKTHDALHIPIPPNSTLIDGSRRAVPSPDTRIDLSDILELKARLKRPLAESGAGPKDYKKQASLMVQSCAPIHLMRVVRQVIACKESIWVEFQRLYGDDPKVHPLKERPSQNTCRDEFEVAWSNWYNDMMDRVSMRDRVQACLLWQEPLQDLERPEWKIWRQGVGPIEDQDDPYNPESEQGVCRIVRAFAARRPICTGPIIVASSSSSHRTSTIDPPNTMAEPAIEQVPPAEVPKSTAEADFTKYKTAADIVNNGLKKLVELCVEGAKIIDLCIEGDKLIEQGTGAVYNKPVKGVKVSKGIAFPTCVSVNNAVAHYSPLESDPTSGQTLAKDDVVKLHLGAHIDGFAAISAETLVVGASEQEPVTGRRADALQAAWTAAEVAMRLVKVGNKNWDVTNAVEKVATAFGCKPVEGMLSCQQTQNVIDGKKRVILNPSEQQKRDFEAATFAENEVYGIDILVSTGEDGKARTEESRTTVYQRESTVTYQLKMKTSRAVFSDVQKKAGAFPFNIRSLEDEKKARLGLQEAVQHNLVKPYEVVYTPAGTFVAAFHFTIALLPAGPALITHPPVWYKPELVKSEKEIEDPELKELLTKKLREDKKSKKKKAKAEGEKAEGDA
;
A
#
# COMPACT_ATOMS: atom_id res chain seq x y z
N MET A 1 -21.65 4.06 -34.32
CA MET A 1 -22.19 4.18 -32.95
C MET A 1 -21.76 2.95 -32.16
N SER A 2 -20.76 3.04 -31.28
CA SER A 2 -20.47 1.97 -30.30
C SER A 2 -19.66 2.53 -29.12
N ALA A 3 -20.16 3.62 -28.52
CA ALA A 3 -19.49 4.32 -27.42
C ALA A 3 -20.17 4.17 -26.05
N SER A 4 -21.27 3.42 -25.89
CA SER A 4 -22.02 3.42 -24.61
C SER A 4 -21.86 2.17 -23.72
N VAL A 5 -21.63 0.97 -24.24
CA VAL A 5 -21.84 -0.26 -23.44
C VAL A 5 -20.78 -0.49 -22.33
N ALA A 6 -19.54 0.00 -22.48
CA ALA A 6 -18.48 -0.25 -21.49
C ALA A 6 -18.56 0.65 -20.25
N LYS A 7 -19.22 1.82 -20.34
CA LYS A 7 -19.47 2.69 -19.19
C LYS A 7 -20.66 2.18 -18.37
N ASP A 8 -21.68 1.65 -19.04
CA ASP A 8 -22.91 1.16 -18.39
C ASP A 8 -22.63 0.00 -17.41
N VAL A 9 -21.75 -0.97 -17.73
CA VAL A 9 -21.47 -2.09 -16.81
C VAL A 9 -20.73 -1.66 -15.54
N GLN A 10 -19.83 -0.68 -15.63
CA GLN A 10 -19.11 -0.15 -14.46
C GLN A 10 -20.07 0.64 -13.56
N VAL A 11 -20.96 1.43 -14.17
CA VAL A 11 -22.01 2.20 -13.49
C VAL A 11 -23.03 1.27 -12.85
N ASP A 12 -23.45 0.19 -13.53
CA ASP A 12 -24.40 -0.81 -13.01
C ASP A 12 -23.80 -1.68 -11.89
N LEU A 13 -22.52 -2.04 -11.97
CA LEU A 13 -21.80 -2.75 -10.90
C LEU A 13 -21.58 -1.87 -9.65
N LEU A 14 -21.50 -0.56 -9.82
CA LEU A 14 -21.40 0.40 -8.73
C LEU A 14 -22.78 0.68 -8.10
N ARG A 15 -23.83 0.80 -8.91
CA ARG A 15 -25.23 0.98 -8.47
C ARG A 15 -25.83 -0.23 -7.73
N GLY A 16 -25.26 -1.42 -7.92
CA GLY A 16 -25.68 -2.65 -7.24
C GLY A 16 -25.02 -2.92 -5.88
N ARG A 17 -24.13 -2.04 -5.39
CA ARG A 17 -23.46 -2.23 -4.09
C ARG A 17 -24.43 -1.94 -2.96
N LYS A 18 -24.49 -2.84 -1.98
CA LYS A 18 -25.19 -2.59 -0.72
C LYS A 18 -24.33 -1.68 0.15
N HIS A 19 -24.85 -0.51 0.49
CA HIS A 19 -24.24 0.39 1.47
C HIS A 19 -24.03 -0.32 2.80
N LYS A 20 -22.88 -0.10 3.44
CA LYS A 20 -22.57 -0.71 4.75
C LYS A 20 -23.36 -0.11 5.89
N ARG A 21 -23.74 1.18 5.80
CA ARG A 21 -24.55 1.85 6.82
C ARG A 21 -26.01 1.45 6.73
N ARG A 22 -26.75 1.66 7.82
CA ARG A 22 -28.22 1.54 7.81
C ARG A 22 -28.83 2.81 7.21
N SER A 23 -29.97 2.70 6.53
CA SER A 23 -30.71 3.88 6.05
C SER A 23 -31.11 4.76 7.25
N GLY A 24 -30.92 6.08 7.09
CA GLY A 24 -31.08 7.07 8.16
C GLY A 24 -29.92 7.18 9.14
N GLU A 25 -28.91 6.29 9.08
CA GLU A 25 -27.71 6.40 9.91
C GLU A 25 -26.81 7.53 9.42
N VAL A 26 -26.29 8.32 10.37
CA VAL A 26 -25.36 9.42 10.12
C VAL A 26 -24.01 9.01 10.69
N PRO A 27 -23.02 8.65 9.84
CA PRO A 27 -21.72 8.16 10.31
C PRO A 27 -20.80 9.28 10.81
N TYR A 28 -21.26 10.54 10.80
CA TYR A 28 -20.47 11.72 11.11
C TYR A 28 -20.05 11.76 12.59
N PRO A 29 -18.75 11.65 12.93
CA PRO A 29 -18.28 11.57 14.32
C PRO A 29 -18.19 12.93 15.02
N LEU A 30 -18.42 14.01 14.29
CA LEU A 30 -18.13 15.38 14.70
C LEU A 30 -19.30 16.01 15.47
N VAL A 31 -18.99 16.58 16.64
CA VAL A 31 -19.94 17.38 17.43
C VAL A 31 -19.75 18.86 17.12
N TYR A 32 -20.81 19.52 16.66
CA TYR A 32 -20.76 20.92 16.27
C TYR A 32 -20.46 21.86 17.45
N SER A 33 -19.66 22.89 17.19
CA SER A 33 -19.36 23.98 18.12
C SER A 33 -19.16 25.29 17.37
N ASN A 34 -19.38 26.42 18.04
CA ASN A 34 -19.17 27.75 17.45
C ASN A 34 -17.69 27.96 17.05
N ASP A 35 -16.76 27.50 17.89
CA ASP A 35 -15.32 27.58 17.61
C ASP A 35 -14.96 26.89 16.30
N LEU A 36 -15.51 25.69 16.04
CA LEU A 36 -15.27 24.97 14.80
C LEU A 36 -15.76 25.76 13.57
N MET A 37 -16.96 26.34 13.67
CA MET A 37 -17.56 27.13 12.60
C MET A 37 -16.77 28.41 12.31
N ASP A 38 -16.21 29.05 13.33
CA ASP A 38 -15.31 30.19 13.15
C ASP A 38 -14.07 29.79 12.34
N PHE A 39 -13.41 28.68 12.69
CA PHE A 39 -12.22 28.21 11.96
C PHE A 39 -12.53 27.74 10.53
N ASP A 40 -13.74 27.27 10.25
CA ASP A 40 -14.19 27.00 8.89
C ASP A 40 -14.43 28.29 8.08
N ASN A 41 -14.95 29.36 8.72
CA ASN A 41 -15.05 30.68 8.10
C ASN A 41 -13.65 31.25 7.77
N TRP A 42 -12.71 31.16 8.71
CA TRP A 42 -11.31 31.55 8.48
C TRP A 42 -10.67 30.75 7.34
N ASN A 43 -10.93 29.45 7.28
CA ASN A 43 -10.47 28.59 6.19
C ASN A 43 -11.04 29.03 4.84
N HIS A 44 -12.34 29.34 4.75
CA HIS A 44 -12.93 29.87 3.53
C HIS A 44 -12.25 31.16 3.06
N MET A 45 -12.07 32.13 3.97
CA MET A 45 -11.39 33.40 3.65
C MET A 45 -9.96 33.18 3.14
N TYR A 46 -9.26 32.21 3.72
CA TYR A 46 -7.90 31.86 3.31
C TYR A 46 -7.85 31.20 1.93
N MET A 47 -8.72 30.23 1.67
CA MET A 47 -8.79 29.56 0.36
C MET A 47 -9.17 30.55 -0.75
N GLN A 48 -10.12 31.47 -0.48
CA GLN A 48 -10.48 32.53 -1.41
C GLN A 48 -9.28 33.45 -1.73
N SER A 49 -8.42 33.73 -0.74
CA SER A 49 -7.19 34.51 -0.93
C SER A 49 -6.15 33.77 -1.79
N ILE A 50 -5.96 32.46 -1.58
CA ILE A 50 -5.04 31.63 -2.39
C ILE A 50 -5.49 31.60 -3.85
N TYR A 51 -6.76 31.30 -4.09
CA TYR A 51 -7.29 31.17 -5.44
C TYR A 51 -7.62 32.51 -6.09
N LYS A 52 -7.60 33.60 -5.31
CA LYS A 52 -8.05 34.95 -5.72
C LYS A 52 -9.45 34.95 -6.35
N SER A 53 -10.28 34.00 -5.91
CA SER A 53 -11.58 33.67 -6.49
C SER A 53 -12.41 32.93 -5.45
N LEU A 54 -13.73 33.03 -5.58
CA LEU A 54 -14.73 32.36 -4.73
C LEU A 54 -14.78 30.84 -4.96
N THR A 55 -14.40 30.45 -6.18
CA THR A 55 -14.34 29.09 -6.70
C THR A 55 -12.93 28.81 -7.19
N VAL A 56 -12.53 27.54 -7.13
CA VAL A 56 -11.19 27.08 -7.54
C VAL A 56 -11.04 27.16 -9.07
N HIS A 57 -12.16 27.12 -9.81
CA HIS A 57 -12.19 27.42 -11.23
C HIS A 57 -12.93 28.71 -11.54
N HIS A 58 -12.45 29.43 -12.56
CA HIS A 58 -13.14 30.59 -13.09
C HIS A 58 -14.40 30.16 -13.82
N ILE A 59 -15.56 30.57 -13.31
CA ILE A 59 -16.88 30.30 -13.90
C ILE A 59 -17.40 31.65 -14.43
N ASP A 60 -17.48 31.76 -15.75
CA ASP A 60 -17.98 32.94 -16.44
C ASP A 60 -18.87 32.53 -17.62
N PRO A 61 -20.16 32.94 -17.63
CA PRO A 61 -20.87 33.73 -16.62
C PRO A 61 -21.12 32.95 -15.31
N PRO A 62 -21.36 33.65 -14.16
CA PRO A 62 -21.73 33.00 -12.90
C PRO A 62 -22.95 32.06 -13.02
N PRO A 63 -23.02 30.99 -12.21
CA PRO A 63 -24.13 30.03 -12.26
C PRO A 63 -25.46 30.68 -11.85
N ARG A 64 -26.60 30.28 -12.45
CA ARG A 64 -27.90 30.83 -12.02
C ARG A 64 -28.37 30.20 -10.72
N ARG A 65 -28.14 28.89 -10.54
CA ARG A 65 -28.49 28.15 -9.33
C ARG A 65 -27.29 27.39 -8.78
N ALA A 66 -26.94 27.66 -7.52
CA ALA A 66 -25.82 27.02 -6.83
C ALA A 66 -26.28 26.24 -5.58
N LEU A 67 -25.70 25.07 -5.36
CA LEU A 67 -25.91 24.22 -4.17
C LEU A 67 -24.59 24.08 -3.41
N ASP A 68 -24.63 24.22 -2.09
CA ASP A 68 -23.53 23.88 -1.18
C ASP A 68 -23.99 22.72 -0.27
N LEU A 69 -23.43 21.52 -0.45
CA LEU A 69 -23.74 20.32 0.32
C LEU A 69 -22.79 20.24 1.53
N GLY A 70 -23.36 20.09 2.72
CA GLY A 70 -22.62 20.21 3.99
C GLY A 70 -22.19 21.66 4.23
N CYS A 71 -23.11 22.61 4.06
CA CYS A 71 -22.78 24.04 4.02
C CYS A 71 -22.35 24.64 5.38
N GLY A 72 -22.48 23.88 6.48
CA GLY A 72 -22.10 24.33 7.82
C GLY A 72 -22.80 25.64 8.17
N GLY A 73 -22.04 26.66 8.61
CA GLY A 73 -22.59 27.99 8.92
C GLY A 73 -23.10 28.80 7.72
N GLY A 74 -22.93 28.31 6.49
CA GLY A 74 -23.43 28.96 5.27
C GLY A 74 -22.61 30.17 4.80
N PHE A 75 -21.40 30.37 5.33
CA PHE A 75 -20.58 31.55 5.04
C PHE A 75 -20.16 31.66 3.56
N TRP A 76 -19.85 30.53 2.92
CA TRP A 76 -19.53 30.50 1.48
C TRP A 76 -20.72 31.01 0.65
N ILE A 77 -21.95 30.55 0.95
CA ILE A 77 -23.17 30.99 0.26
C ILE A 77 -23.41 32.49 0.42
N ILE A 78 -23.22 33.02 1.64
CA ILE A 78 -23.38 34.45 1.90
C ILE A 78 -22.37 35.26 1.08
N SER A 79 -21.10 34.84 1.08
CA SER A 79 -20.02 35.46 0.29
C SER A 79 -20.31 35.39 -1.22
N ALA A 80 -20.78 34.23 -1.70
CA ALA A 80 -21.14 34.00 -3.10
C ALA A 80 -22.31 34.87 -3.53
N ALA A 81 -23.37 34.96 -2.72
CA ALA A 81 -24.53 35.81 -3.00
C ALA A 81 -24.15 37.30 -3.06
N GLN A 82 -23.19 37.75 -2.26
CA GLN A 82 -22.72 39.13 -2.35
C GLN A 82 -22.00 39.44 -3.68
N GLN A 83 -21.36 38.46 -4.30
CA GLN A 83 -20.59 38.66 -5.54
C GLN A 83 -21.40 38.32 -6.80
N TRP A 84 -22.14 37.22 -6.79
CA TRP A 84 -23.02 36.81 -7.90
C TRP A 84 -24.44 37.33 -7.65
N LYS A 85 -24.73 38.50 -8.25
CA LYS A 85 -25.98 39.24 -8.02
C LYS A 85 -27.21 38.58 -8.64
N ASP A 86 -27.02 37.86 -9.74
CA ASP A 86 -28.09 37.23 -10.52
C ASP A 86 -28.31 35.74 -10.20
N SER A 87 -27.62 35.23 -9.17
CA SER A 87 -27.65 33.82 -8.77
C SER A 87 -28.55 33.57 -7.56
N THR A 88 -29.15 32.39 -7.48
CA THR A 88 -29.85 31.86 -6.30
C THR A 88 -29.09 30.68 -5.70
N PHE A 89 -29.17 30.52 -4.39
CA PHE A 89 -28.35 29.60 -3.61
C PHE A 89 -29.20 28.72 -2.71
N VAL A 90 -28.83 27.45 -2.62
CA VAL A 90 -29.37 26.50 -1.65
C VAL A 90 -28.21 25.99 -0.80
N GLY A 91 -28.31 26.16 0.51
CA GLY A 91 -27.40 25.54 1.47
C GLY A 91 -28.07 24.33 2.10
N PHE A 92 -27.46 23.17 1.94
CA PHE A 92 -27.97 21.92 2.48
C PHE A 92 -27.05 21.40 3.58
N ASP A 93 -27.55 21.25 4.78
CA ASP A 93 -26.79 20.70 5.91
C ASP A 93 -27.69 19.86 6.81
N ILE A 94 -27.11 18.95 7.59
CA ILE A 94 -27.90 18.17 8.54
C ILE A 94 -28.25 18.98 9.80
N GLN A 95 -27.46 20.01 10.11
CA GLN A 95 -27.67 20.89 11.26
C GLN A 95 -28.28 22.24 10.86
N ASP A 96 -29.23 22.71 11.67
CA ASP A 96 -29.80 24.06 11.59
C ASP A 96 -28.96 25.07 12.39
N VAL A 97 -27.79 25.41 11.84
CA VAL A 97 -26.80 26.34 12.45
C VAL A 97 -26.64 27.64 11.66
N GLN A 98 -27.39 27.82 10.57
CA GLN A 98 -27.24 28.95 9.67
C GLN A 98 -27.94 30.22 10.20
N PRO A 99 -27.41 31.41 9.90
CA PRO A 99 -27.98 32.65 10.40
C PRO A 99 -29.35 32.96 9.77
N LYS A 100 -30.28 33.48 10.59
CA LYS A 100 -31.58 34.00 10.14
C LYS A 100 -31.41 35.36 9.44
N LEU A 101 -31.05 35.32 8.17
CA LEU A 101 -30.66 36.49 7.36
C LEU A 101 -31.74 37.59 7.31
N GLU A 102 -33.01 37.22 7.39
CA GLU A 102 -34.17 38.15 7.42
C GLU A 102 -34.08 39.18 8.56
N ARG A 103 -33.42 38.79 9.67
CA ARG A 103 -33.30 39.59 10.89
C ARG A 103 -32.07 40.51 10.88
N LEU A 104 -31.20 40.37 9.88
CA LEU A 104 -29.93 41.08 9.80
C LEU A 104 -30.02 42.18 8.71
N PRO A 105 -29.96 43.47 9.08
CA PRO A 105 -30.09 44.58 8.13
C PRO A 105 -29.08 44.54 6.97
N GLU A 106 -27.88 44.04 7.24
CA GLU A 106 -26.76 43.95 6.31
C GLU A 106 -26.99 42.99 5.13
N TYR A 107 -27.97 42.08 5.25
CA TYR A 107 -28.25 41.02 4.26
C TYR A 107 -29.63 41.12 3.61
N ARG A 108 -30.32 42.26 3.77
CA ARG A 108 -31.67 42.51 3.20
C ARG A 108 -31.75 42.33 1.68
N ASP A 109 -30.65 42.57 0.98
CA ASP A 109 -30.60 42.48 -0.49
C ASP A 109 -30.30 41.06 -1.00
N ILE A 110 -29.88 40.14 -0.13
CA ILE A 110 -29.45 38.79 -0.52
C ILE A 110 -30.31 37.68 0.07
N PHE A 111 -30.99 37.90 1.22
CA PHE A 111 -31.73 36.83 1.91
C PHE A 111 -32.79 36.14 1.04
N ARG A 112 -33.45 36.88 0.14
CA ARG A 112 -34.46 36.33 -0.79
C ARG A 112 -33.90 35.37 -1.83
N ARG A 113 -32.57 35.33 -2.00
CA ARG A 113 -31.87 34.47 -2.96
C ARG A 113 -31.20 33.28 -2.30
N ILE A 114 -31.26 33.16 -0.97
CA ILE A 114 -30.62 32.10 -0.21
C ILE A 114 -31.71 31.29 0.48
N GLU A 115 -31.69 29.97 0.25
CA GLU A 115 -32.56 29.01 0.89
C GLU A 115 -31.73 28.03 1.73
N TRP A 116 -32.11 27.83 2.99
CA TRP A 116 -31.50 26.84 3.87
C TRP A 116 -32.40 25.61 3.93
N VAL A 117 -31.83 24.44 3.63
CA VAL A 117 -32.53 23.15 3.60
C VAL A 117 -31.81 22.19 4.54
N HIS A 118 -32.57 21.46 5.36
CA HIS A 118 -32.01 20.56 6.37
C HIS A 118 -32.35 19.11 6.09
N GLY A 119 -31.33 18.25 6.07
CA GLY A 119 -31.51 16.82 5.83
C GLY A 119 -30.20 16.03 5.81
N ASN A 120 -30.31 14.71 5.73
CA ASN A 120 -29.15 13.83 5.54
C ASN A 120 -28.83 13.76 4.05
N PHE A 121 -27.70 14.34 3.62
CA PHE A 121 -27.33 14.35 2.20
C PHE A 121 -26.91 12.98 1.68
N LEU A 122 -26.68 11.99 2.56
CA LEU A 122 -26.46 10.60 2.19
C LEU A 122 -27.76 9.89 1.78
N GLU A 123 -28.92 10.49 2.05
CA GLU A 123 -30.21 10.03 1.52
C GLU A 123 -30.52 10.76 0.21
N GLU A 124 -31.59 10.34 -0.46
CA GLU A 124 -32.06 10.99 -1.70
C GLU A 124 -32.33 12.49 -1.46
N LEU A 125 -31.64 13.33 -2.24
CA LEU A 125 -31.76 14.79 -2.11
C LEU A 125 -33.17 15.25 -2.55
N PRO A 126 -33.79 16.20 -1.83
CA PRO A 126 -35.15 16.69 -2.13
C PRO A 126 -35.19 17.65 -3.32
N PHE A 127 -34.36 17.43 -4.34
CA PHE A 127 -34.23 18.29 -5.51
C PHE A 127 -34.37 17.48 -6.81
N PRO A 128 -35.04 18.03 -7.84
CA PRO A 128 -35.10 17.37 -9.15
C PRO A 128 -33.70 17.15 -9.76
N SER A 129 -33.57 16.16 -10.64
CA SER A 129 -32.34 15.98 -11.41
C SER A 129 -32.00 17.22 -12.25
N ALA A 130 -30.71 17.56 -12.35
CA ALA A 130 -30.21 18.74 -13.08
C ALA A 130 -30.81 20.09 -12.63
N HIS A 131 -31.18 20.21 -11.35
CA HIS A 131 -31.76 21.42 -10.78
C HIS A 131 -30.76 22.55 -10.52
N PHE A 132 -29.47 22.22 -10.39
CA PHE A 132 -28.39 23.17 -10.08
C PHE A 132 -27.39 23.26 -11.22
N ASP A 133 -26.87 24.47 -11.47
CA ASP A 133 -25.80 24.70 -12.45
C ASP A 133 -24.42 24.51 -11.82
N TYR A 134 -24.34 24.66 -10.50
CA TYR A 134 -23.12 24.57 -9.70
C TYR A 134 -23.39 23.84 -8.38
N VAL A 135 -22.60 22.82 -8.07
CA VAL A 135 -22.65 22.06 -6.82
C VAL A 135 -21.28 22.07 -6.18
N ARG A 136 -21.25 22.42 -4.89
CA ARG A 136 -20.05 22.46 -4.07
C ARG A 136 -20.15 21.47 -2.93
N LEU A 137 -19.06 20.74 -2.70
CA LEU A 137 -18.82 19.95 -1.49
C LEU A 137 -17.47 20.39 -0.91
N ALA A 138 -17.42 20.73 0.38
CA ALA A 138 -16.14 21.03 1.00
C ALA A 138 -16.10 20.71 2.50
N GLY A 139 -15.11 19.93 2.89
CA GLY A 139 -14.88 19.53 4.28
C GLY A 139 -15.92 18.54 4.80
N VAL A 140 -16.57 17.79 3.91
CA VAL A 140 -17.59 16.78 4.28
C VAL A 140 -16.95 15.41 4.53
N GLY A 141 -15.65 15.26 4.34
CA GLY A 141 -14.94 13.98 4.33
C GLY A 141 -15.09 13.10 5.58
N LEU A 142 -15.30 13.69 6.76
CA LEU A 142 -15.58 12.94 7.99
C LEU A 142 -17.00 12.36 8.05
N GLY A 143 -17.91 12.83 7.20
CA GLY A 143 -19.32 12.45 7.17
C GLY A 143 -19.72 11.54 6.02
N VAL A 144 -18.81 11.21 5.10
CA VAL A 144 -19.09 10.44 3.88
C VAL A 144 -18.29 9.13 3.88
N PRO A 145 -18.95 7.97 4.02
CA PRO A 145 -18.32 6.66 3.85
C PRO A 145 -17.69 6.47 2.47
N GLU A 146 -16.63 5.68 2.40
CA GLU A 146 -15.84 5.49 1.17
C GLU A 146 -16.69 4.99 -0.01
N ASP A 147 -17.71 4.16 0.22
CA ASP A 147 -18.60 3.59 -0.80
C ASP A 147 -19.70 4.56 -1.27
N GLU A 148 -19.92 5.68 -0.60
CA GLU A 148 -21.05 6.60 -0.86
C GLU A 148 -20.66 7.87 -1.61
N TRP A 149 -19.36 8.11 -1.82
CA TRP A 149 -18.88 9.26 -2.58
C TRP A 149 -19.47 9.31 -4.00
N GLN A 150 -19.70 8.17 -4.64
CA GLN A 150 -20.21 8.17 -6.01
C GLN A 150 -21.62 8.77 -6.10
N ASP A 151 -22.51 8.45 -5.16
CA ASP A 151 -23.91 8.89 -5.16
C ASP A 151 -23.99 10.42 -4.99
N LEU A 152 -23.10 11.01 -4.18
CA LEU A 152 -22.99 12.46 -3.97
C LEU A 152 -22.38 13.20 -5.15
N LEU A 153 -21.59 12.51 -5.97
CA LEU A 153 -20.90 13.08 -7.12
C LEU A 153 -21.71 12.92 -8.42
N GLU A 154 -22.97 12.46 -8.39
CA GLU A 154 -23.82 12.41 -9.58
C GLU A 154 -24.56 13.70 -10.02
N PRO A 155 -24.57 14.87 -9.32
CA PRO A 155 -25.40 15.98 -9.74
C PRO A 155 -24.93 16.57 -11.09
N GLY A 156 -25.90 17.01 -11.89
CA GLY A 156 -25.66 17.68 -13.18
C GLY A 156 -25.08 19.09 -12.99
N GLY A 157 -24.36 19.60 -13.99
CA GLY A 157 -23.75 20.94 -13.96
C GLY A 157 -22.25 20.95 -13.64
N TYR A 158 -21.78 22.05 -13.06
CA TYR A 158 -20.42 22.19 -12.54
C TYR A 158 -20.35 21.62 -11.12
N LEU A 159 -19.36 20.78 -10.86
CA LEU A 159 -19.09 20.17 -9.57
C LEU A 159 -17.73 20.64 -9.05
N GLU A 160 -17.67 21.14 -7.83
CA GLU A 160 -16.44 21.49 -7.13
C GLU A 160 -16.37 20.74 -5.79
N VAL A 161 -15.27 20.02 -5.56
CA VAL A 161 -15.02 19.24 -4.34
C VAL A 161 -13.69 19.69 -3.73
N THR A 162 -13.71 20.18 -2.50
CA THR A 162 -12.48 20.57 -1.77
C THR A 162 -12.41 19.82 -0.45
N GLU A 163 -11.53 18.84 -0.35
CA GLU A 163 -11.44 17.96 0.82
C GLU A 163 -10.05 17.99 1.46
N ASP A 164 -10.02 17.61 2.75
CA ASP A 164 -8.81 17.38 3.53
C ASP A 164 -8.54 15.86 3.62
N ASP A 165 -7.27 15.45 3.65
CA ASP A 165 -6.96 14.12 4.19
C ASP A 165 -7.19 14.14 5.72
N LEU A 166 -7.70 13.04 6.28
CA LEU A 166 -8.17 12.96 7.67
C LEU A 166 -7.02 12.65 8.63
N ILE A 167 -6.12 13.62 8.78
CA ILE A 167 -4.85 13.49 9.53
C ILE A 167 -5.07 13.79 11.02
N PHE A 168 -4.59 12.90 11.90
CA PHE A 168 -4.43 13.20 13.33
C PHE A 168 -3.10 13.94 13.56
N PRO A 169 -3.12 15.19 14.05
CA PRO A 169 -1.90 15.99 14.19
C PRO A 169 -1.10 15.49 15.40
N CYS A 170 0.09 14.96 15.18
CA CYS A 170 1.06 14.61 16.21
C CYS A 170 2.48 14.90 15.70
N GLY A 171 3.34 15.49 16.54
CA GLY A 171 4.73 15.73 16.18
C GLY A 171 5.57 14.44 16.12
N PRO A 172 6.82 14.50 15.61
CA PRO A 172 7.73 13.36 15.61
C PRO A 172 8.07 12.93 17.05
N LEU A 173 8.09 11.60 17.28
CA LEU A 173 8.44 11.02 18.58
C LEU A 173 9.92 11.32 18.93
N PRO A 174 10.22 11.74 20.18
CA PRO A 174 11.58 11.75 20.69
C PRO A 174 12.11 10.31 20.74
N ILE A 175 13.30 10.08 20.17
CA ILE A 175 13.98 8.78 20.30
C ILE A 175 14.46 8.66 21.75
N SER A 176 13.79 7.82 22.56
CA SER A 176 14.26 7.50 23.90
C SER A 176 15.49 6.60 23.81
N THR A 177 16.67 7.15 24.05
CA THR A 177 17.86 6.35 24.36
C THR A 177 17.75 5.89 25.81
N ALA A 178 17.43 4.61 26.02
CA ALA A 178 17.71 4.01 27.32
C ALA A 178 19.23 4.09 27.58
N PRO A 179 19.70 4.52 28.77
CA PRO A 179 21.12 4.49 29.08
C PRO A 179 21.58 3.03 29.14
N SER A 180 22.44 2.63 28.20
CA SER A 180 23.20 1.38 28.32
C SER A 180 23.97 1.40 29.66
N PRO A 181 24.00 0.29 30.43
CA PRO A 181 24.84 0.24 31.61
C PRO A 181 26.29 0.45 31.18
N ALA A 182 26.93 1.46 31.76
CA ALA A 182 28.34 1.74 31.52
C ALA A 182 29.16 0.50 31.89
N LEU A 183 29.75 -0.14 30.88
CA LEU A 183 30.72 -1.19 31.07
C LEU A 183 32.00 -0.52 31.61
N GLY A 184 32.13 -0.56 32.93
CA GLY A 184 33.32 -0.11 33.64
C GLY A 184 34.56 -0.80 33.10
N SER A 185 35.57 0.01 32.82
CA SER A 185 36.89 -0.34 32.31
C SER A 185 37.48 -1.61 32.94
N VAL A 186 37.63 -2.66 32.14
CA VAL A 186 38.66 -3.68 32.36
C VAL A 186 39.83 -3.35 31.45
N ILE A 187 40.91 -2.89 32.08
CA ILE A 187 42.23 -2.75 31.48
C ILE A 187 42.76 -4.16 31.22
N LEU A 188 42.98 -4.51 29.96
CA LEU A 188 43.91 -5.58 29.58
C LEU A 188 45.00 -4.97 28.69
N PRO A 189 46.29 -5.21 29.00
CA PRO A 189 47.41 -4.62 28.29
C PRO A 189 47.66 -5.25 26.91
N ASN A 190 48.19 -4.40 26.03
CA ASN A 190 48.67 -4.66 24.67
C ASN A 190 49.41 -5.99 24.45
N THR A 191 49.02 -6.69 23.39
CA THR A 191 49.86 -7.30 22.31
C THR A 191 48.86 -8.07 21.43
N TYR A 192 48.57 -7.74 20.18
CA TYR A 192 49.43 -7.45 19.03
C TYR A 192 48.75 -6.41 18.12
N GLY A 193 49.47 -5.35 17.77
CA GLY A 193 49.26 -4.64 16.52
C GLY A 193 50.21 -5.17 15.47
N VAL A 194 49.79 -5.21 14.21
CA VAL A 194 50.65 -4.70 13.13
C VAL A 194 49.77 -3.94 12.14
N SER A 195 50.05 -2.64 12.10
CA SER A 195 49.64 -1.71 11.07
C SER A 195 50.45 -1.95 9.80
N THR A 196 49.78 -1.76 8.67
CA THR A 196 50.35 -1.61 7.34
C THR A 196 51.50 -0.60 7.33
N ARG A 197 52.72 -1.05 6.99
CA ARG A 197 53.70 -0.22 6.30
C ARG A 197 54.44 -1.02 5.23
N SER A 198 54.51 -0.36 4.08
CA SER A 198 55.11 -0.80 2.83
C SER A 198 56.63 -0.95 2.90
N LEU A 199 57.12 -1.69 1.89
CA LEU A 199 58.45 -1.69 1.29
C LEU A 199 59.51 -2.68 1.84
N SER A 200 59.63 -3.75 1.05
CA SER A 200 60.85 -4.28 0.41
C SER A 200 61.85 -5.14 1.19
N THR A 201 62.10 -6.29 0.54
CA THR A 201 63.36 -7.06 0.40
C THR A 201 63.86 -7.97 1.53
N ALA A 202 63.75 -9.27 1.21
CA ALA A 202 64.82 -10.28 1.21
C ALA A 202 65.06 -11.17 2.45
N ARG A 203 64.82 -12.47 2.19
CA ARG A 203 65.64 -13.67 2.49
C ARG A 203 65.83 -14.17 3.94
N SER A 204 65.25 -15.36 4.15
CA SER A 204 65.82 -16.62 4.67
C SER A 204 66.28 -16.82 6.13
N SER A 205 65.72 -17.93 6.66
CA SER A 205 66.31 -19.11 7.32
C SER A 205 66.44 -19.19 8.85
N THR A 206 65.78 -20.25 9.38
CA THR A 206 66.19 -21.22 10.45
C THR A 206 66.34 -20.72 11.89
N LEU A 207 66.11 -21.44 13.00
CA LEU A 207 65.50 -22.72 13.45
C LEU A 207 65.72 -22.76 15.00
N TYR A 208 64.98 -23.61 15.74
CA TYR A 208 65.28 -24.24 17.06
C TYR A 208 65.05 -23.49 18.42
N ASP A 209 63.90 -23.78 19.04
CA ASP A 209 63.57 -24.50 20.32
C ASP A 209 64.70 -25.05 21.26
N PRO A 210 64.42 -25.63 22.47
CA PRO A 210 63.67 -25.23 23.71
C PRO A 210 64.45 -25.52 25.06
N GLU A 211 63.84 -25.26 26.24
CA GLU A 211 63.63 -26.20 27.41
C GLU A 211 63.52 -25.53 28.83
N THR A 212 62.34 -25.69 29.47
CA THR A 212 61.93 -26.16 30.85
C THR A 212 62.83 -26.04 32.14
N PRO A 213 62.36 -26.32 33.39
CA PRO A 213 61.18 -25.85 34.17
C PRO A 213 61.40 -25.69 35.74
N ILE A 214 60.39 -25.12 36.45
CA ILE A 214 59.87 -25.33 37.84
C ILE A 214 60.82 -25.60 39.06
N LEU A 215 60.69 -24.84 40.19
CA LEU A 215 60.10 -25.24 41.52
C LEU A 215 60.34 -24.23 42.68
N GLU A 216 59.46 -24.32 43.68
CA GLU A 216 59.22 -23.50 44.88
C GLU A 216 60.31 -23.52 45.99
N GLN A 217 60.35 -22.48 46.85
CA GLN A 217 59.97 -22.53 48.29
C GLN A 217 60.42 -21.28 49.10
N THR A 218 59.51 -20.81 49.97
CA THR A 218 59.58 -19.80 51.06
C THR A 218 60.44 -20.25 52.27
N PRO A 219 60.51 -19.63 53.51
CA PRO A 219 59.74 -18.52 54.14
C PRO A 219 60.49 -17.56 55.13
N SER A 220 59.79 -16.55 55.69
CA SER A 220 59.67 -16.30 57.16
C SER A 220 58.78 -15.06 57.48
N ILE A 221 58.23 -15.03 58.71
CA ILE A 221 56.96 -14.44 59.18
C ILE A 221 57.17 -13.35 60.26
N SER A 222 56.31 -12.31 60.33
CA SER A 222 55.60 -11.91 61.58
C SER A 222 54.48 -10.86 61.42
N LYS A 223 53.24 -11.29 61.76
CA LYS A 223 52.16 -10.68 62.60
C LYS A 223 51.60 -9.29 62.22
N THR A 224 50.29 -8.99 62.15
CA THR A 224 49.03 -9.52 62.73
C THR A 224 47.81 -8.82 62.03
N PRO A 225 46.52 -9.23 62.23
CA PRO A 225 45.61 -9.54 61.11
C PRO A 225 44.29 -8.75 61.08
N GLN A 226 43.77 -8.50 59.86
CA GLN A 226 42.34 -8.26 59.62
C GLN A 226 41.70 -9.59 59.22
N SER A 227 40.73 -10.03 60.00
CA SER A 227 40.03 -11.31 59.84
C SER A 227 38.88 -11.16 58.85
N ASP A 228 39.06 -11.80 57.69
CA ASP A 228 38.00 -12.45 56.94
C ASP A 228 37.36 -13.58 57.77
N SER A 229 36.12 -13.93 57.44
CA SER A 229 35.77 -15.35 57.48
C SER A 229 34.89 -15.73 56.29
N GLN A 230 35.37 -16.76 55.61
CA GLN A 230 34.81 -17.45 54.46
C GLN A 230 33.73 -18.47 54.88
N ASN A 231 32.93 -18.84 53.87
CA ASN A 231 32.37 -20.17 53.58
C ASN A 231 31.55 -20.92 54.65
N SER A 232 30.26 -21.06 54.36
CA SER A 232 29.53 -22.31 54.56
C SER A 232 28.38 -22.43 53.55
N LEU A 233 28.31 -23.55 52.83
CA LEU A 233 27.10 -23.99 52.12
C LEU A 233 26.19 -24.71 53.12
N PRO A 234 24.86 -24.44 53.15
CA PRO A 234 23.92 -25.48 52.66
C PRO A 234 22.54 -24.97 52.11
N LEU A 235 22.08 -25.61 51.02
CA LEU A 235 20.68 -25.96 50.62
C LEU A 235 19.59 -24.86 50.41
N PRO A 236 18.51 -25.15 49.64
CA PRO A 236 17.90 -24.22 48.68
C PRO A 236 16.79 -23.34 49.27
N GLY A 237 16.82 -22.04 48.95
CA GLY A 237 15.82 -21.08 49.37
C GLY A 237 15.42 -20.13 48.25
N ARG A 238 14.25 -20.41 47.64
CA ARG A 238 13.29 -19.47 47.05
C ARG A 238 13.85 -18.28 46.25
N THR A 239 13.79 -18.42 44.93
CA THR A 239 13.94 -17.32 43.96
C THR A 239 12.94 -16.18 44.25
N SER A 240 13.44 -15.03 44.71
CA SER A 240 12.73 -13.75 44.59
C SER A 240 13.35 -12.97 43.43
N LYS A 241 12.59 -12.84 42.33
CA LYS A 241 12.90 -11.93 41.21
C LYS A 241 13.05 -10.49 41.73
N PRO A 242 14.00 -9.68 41.23
CA PRO A 242 14.00 -8.25 41.48
C PRO A 242 12.85 -7.56 40.72
N ARG A 243 12.32 -6.51 41.36
CA ARG A 243 11.13 -5.73 40.99
C ARG A 243 11.33 -4.89 39.71
N ASN A 244 10.23 -4.79 38.95
CA ASN A 244 9.84 -3.86 37.89
C ASN A 244 10.78 -2.66 37.58
N MET A 245 11.23 -2.58 36.32
CA MET A 245 11.47 -1.31 35.64
C MET A 245 10.12 -0.67 35.31
N GLU A 246 9.84 0.52 35.85
CA GLU A 246 8.76 1.38 35.37
C GLU A 246 9.12 1.89 33.96
N TYR A 247 8.28 1.59 32.97
CA TYR A 247 8.29 2.30 31.69
C TYR A 247 7.84 3.74 31.96
N VAL A 248 8.73 4.72 31.81
CA VAL A 248 8.34 6.13 31.82
C VAL A 248 7.63 6.43 30.49
N ASN A 249 6.32 6.68 30.51
CA ASN A 249 5.58 7.17 29.34
C ASN A 249 6.05 8.61 29.03
N ASP A 250 6.58 8.87 27.83
CA ASP A 250 6.88 10.23 27.37
C ASP A 250 5.56 10.97 27.10
N SER A 251 5.36 12.13 27.74
CA SER A 251 4.14 12.95 27.57
C SER A 251 3.93 13.44 26.13
N ARG A 252 4.92 13.33 25.24
CA ARG A 252 4.82 13.66 23.81
C ARG A 252 4.43 12.48 22.92
N ASP A 253 4.26 11.28 23.49
CA ASP A 253 3.82 10.12 22.74
C ASP A 253 2.29 10.10 22.60
N HIS A 254 1.81 10.53 21.43
CA HIS A 254 0.38 10.54 21.09
C HIS A 254 -0.06 9.31 20.29
N SER A 255 0.77 8.25 20.23
CA SER A 255 0.53 7.08 19.35
C SER A 255 -0.77 6.36 19.68
N LYS A 256 -1.15 6.27 20.97
CA LYS A 256 -2.42 5.64 21.39
C LYS A 256 -3.65 6.42 20.89
N LEU A 257 -3.60 7.75 20.95
CA LEU A 257 -4.68 8.60 20.44
C LEU A 257 -4.75 8.55 18.91
N LYS A 258 -3.60 8.55 18.23
CA LYS A 258 -3.53 8.38 16.77
C LYS A 258 -4.13 7.04 16.34
N ALA A 259 -3.77 5.94 16.99
CA ALA A 259 -4.33 4.63 16.68
C ALA A 259 -5.84 4.57 16.91
N SER A 260 -6.34 5.26 17.95
CA SER A 260 -7.78 5.36 18.24
C SER A 260 -8.52 6.21 17.19
N TRP A 261 -7.90 7.27 16.69
CA TRP A 261 -8.41 8.05 15.55
C TRP A 261 -8.49 7.19 14.28
N ASP A 262 -7.42 6.47 13.94
CA ASP A 262 -7.38 5.60 12.76
C ASP A 262 -8.44 4.49 12.85
N ALA A 263 -8.65 3.92 14.04
CA ALA A 263 -9.71 2.96 14.30
C ALA A 263 -11.12 3.57 14.15
N MET A 264 -11.34 4.80 14.64
CA MET A 264 -12.60 5.53 14.50
C MET A 264 -12.99 5.77 13.05
N LEU A 265 -12.01 6.11 12.19
CA LEU A 265 -12.23 6.24 10.75
C LEU A 265 -12.60 4.89 10.13
N HIS A 266 -11.85 3.84 10.44
CA HIS A 266 -12.07 2.50 9.89
C HIS A 266 -13.44 1.92 10.26
N THR A 267 -13.90 2.07 11.52
CA THR A 267 -15.21 1.55 11.95
C THR A 267 -16.39 2.22 11.27
N ARG A 268 -16.21 3.47 10.83
CA ARG A 268 -17.20 4.25 10.07
C ARG A 268 -17.00 4.17 8.55
N PHE A 269 -16.07 3.34 8.10
CA PHE A 269 -15.70 3.18 6.69
C PHE A 269 -15.31 4.51 6.02
N LEU A 270 -14.68 5.40 6.78
CA LEU A 270 -14.16 6.68 6.29
C LEU A 270 -12.74 6.48 5.76
N ALA A 271 -12.46 6.97 4.56
CA ALA A 271 -11.14 6.88 3.96
C ALA A 271 -10.18 7.93 4.58
N PRO A 272 -9.06 7.53 5.21
CA PRO A 272 -8.12 8.51 5.78
C PRO A 272 -7.43 9.39 4.73
N ARG A 273 -7.30 8.88 3.49
CA ARG A 273 -6.64 9.57 2.36
C ARG A 273 -7.62 9.83 1.21
N LEU A 274 -8.56 10.75 1.43
CA LEU A 274 -9.59 11.11 0.46
C LEU A 274 -9.03 11.58 -0.88
N HIS A 275 -7.85 12.22 -0.89
CA HIS A 275 -7.25 12.72 -2.13
C HIS A 275 -6.81 11.62 -3.09
N SER A 276 -6.61 10.39 -2.58
CA SER A 276 -6.30 9.20 -3.38
C SER A 276 -7.56 8.52 -3.92
N VAL A 277 -8.69 8.68 -3.23
CA VAL A 277 -9.94 7.98 -3.52
C VAL A 277 -10.85 8.81 -4.44
N LEU A 278 -11.01 10.10 -4.18
CA LEU A 278 -11.89 10.99 -4.96
C LEU A 278 -11.62 10.99 -6.47
N PRO A 279 -10.36 10.96 -6.97
CA PRO A 279 -10.10 10.87 -8.41
C PRO A 279 -10.71 9.63 -9.07
N PHE A 280 -10.77 8.51 -8.35
CA PHE A 280 -11.36 7.27 -8.86
C PHE A 280 -12.86 7.47 -9.11
N TYR A 281 -13.61 7.99 -8.13
CA TYR A 281 -15.05 8.24 -8.26
C TYR A 281 -15.39 9.35 -9.25
N LEU A 282 -14.59 10.42 -9.30
CA LEU A 282 -14.79 11.49 -10.28
C LEU A 282 -14.51 11.02 -11.72
N SER A 283 -13.60 10.06 -11.91
CA SER A 283 -13.26 9.53 -13.24
C SER A 283 -14.24 8.46 -13.75
N SER A 284 -14.99 7.80 -12.87
CA SER A 284 -16.02 6.82 -13.26
C SER A 284 -17.30 7.48 -13.78
N LEU A 285 -17.48 8.78 -13.56
CA LEU A 285 -18.66 9.55 -13.93
C LEU A 285 -18.48 10.29 -15.28
N ASP A 286 -19.59 10.60 -15.96
CA ASP A 286 -19.62 11.22 -17.30
C ASP A 286 -19.27 12.72 -17.32
N TYR A 287 -18.13 13.10 -16.72
CA TYR A 287 -17.62 14.46 -16.72
C TYR A 287 -16.74 14.76 -17.96
N THR A 288 -16.90 15.92 -18.57
CA THR A 288 -16.17 16.34 -19.78
C THR A 288 -14.94 17.21 -19.49
N GLU A 289 -14.83 17.78 -18.28
CA GLU A 289 -13.74 18.71 -17.89
C GLU A 289 -13.22 18.44 -16.47
N LEU A 290 -12.84 17.20 -16.13
CA LEU A 290 -12.25 16.89 -14.82
C LEU A 290 -10.85 17.53 -14.68
N LYS A 291 -10.68 18.38 -13.67
CA LYS A 291 -9.44 19.06 -13.30
C LYS A 291 -9.11 18.79 -11.83
N THR A 292 -7.89 18.33 -11.60
CA THR A 292 -7.33 18.10 -10.26
C THR A 292 -6.27 19.15 -9.96
N HIS A 293 -6.40 19.87 -8.85
CA HIS A 293 -5.42 20.88 -8.43
C HIS A 293 -4.27 20.28 -7.61
N ASP A 294 -3.17 21.01 -7.54
CA ASP A 294 -2.04 20.68 -6.65
C ASP A 294 -2.53 20.66 -5.20
N ALA A 295 -2.06 19.67 -4.42
CA ALA A 295 -2.36 19.61 -2.99
C ALA A 295 -1.57 20.67 -2.23
N LEU A 296 -2.23 21.31 -1.28
CA LEU A 296 -1.60 22.24 -0.34
C LEU A 296 -1.16 21.45 0.90
N HIS A 297 0.15 21.27 1.06
CA HIS A 297 0.75 20.61 2.21
C HIS A 297 1.11 21.65 3.27
N ILE A 298 0.49 21.58 4.44
CA ILE A 298 0.69 22.54 5.52
C ILE A 298 1.48 21.87 6.65
N PRO A 299 2.74 22.28 6.89
CA PRO A 299 3.59 21.64 7.89
C PRO A 299 3.06 21.85 9.30
N ILE A 300 3.32 20.90 10.20
CA ILE A 300 3.06 21.10 11.62
C ILE A 300 4.02 22.17 12.17
N PRO A 301 3.53 23.23 12.82
CA PRO A 301 4.39 24.21 13.46
C PRO A 301 5.36 23.57 14.48
N PRO A 302 6.57 24.13 14.63
CA PRO A 302 7.54 23.67 15.62
C PRO A 302 7.08 23.99 17.04
N ASN A 303 7.58 23.22 18.01
CA ASN A 303 7.41 23.58 19.42
C ASN A 303 8.20 24.84 19.75
N SER A 304 7.65 25.62 20.65
CA SER A 304 8.24 26.85 21.19
C SER A 304 9.68 26.72 21.74
N THR A 305 10.10 25.53 22.19
CA THR A 305 11.46 25.25 22.69
C THR A 305 12.54 25.27 21.61
N LEU A 306 12.18 25.01 20.35
CA LEU A 306 13.09 25.08 19.20
C LEU A 306 13.28 26.52 18.69
N ILE A 307 12.44 27.47 19.14
CA ILE A 307 12.51 28.87 18.74
C ILE A 307 13.57 29.62 19.57
N ASP A 308 13.81 29.20 20.82
CA ASP A 308 14.72 29.88 21.76
C ASP A 308 16.22 29.57 21.51
N GLY A 309 16.51 28.47 20.80
CA GLY A 309 17.88 28.08 20.42
C GLY A 309 18.45 28.82 19.19
N SER A 310 17.58 29.45 18.39
CA SER A 310 18.00 30.21 17.22
C SER A 310 17.92 31.71 17.52
N ARG A 311 19.08 32.33 17.78
CA ARG A 311 19.27 33.76 17.55
C ARG A 311 19.10 34.05 16.05
N ARG A 312 17.88 34.01 15.52
CA ARG A 312 17.51 34.77 14.33
C ARG A 312 17.15 36.16 14.80
N ALA A 313 17.80 37.15 14.19
CA ALA A 313 17.61 38.55 14.47
C ALA A 313 16.12 38.88 14.60
N VAL A 314 15.77 39.49 15.73
CA VAL A 314 14.57 40.33 15.84
C VAL A 314 14.59 41.25 14.62
N PRO A 315 13.56 41.24 13.74
CA PRO A 315 13.49 42.22 12.66
C PRO A 315 13.60 43.61 13.30
N SER A 316 14.29 44.55 12.64
CA SER A 316 14.38 45.91 13.17
C SER A 316 12.97 46.45 13.49
N PRO A 317 12.82 47.35 14.48
CA PRO A 317 11.51 47.83 14.93
C PRO A 317 10.65 48.51 13.84
N ASP A 318 11.18 48.66 12.62
CA ASP A 318 10.51 49.24 11.46
C ASP A 318 9.72 48.23 10.60
N THR A 319 9.66 46.95 10.99
CA THR A 319 8.71 45.98 10.42
C THR A 319 7.69 45.54 11.45
N ARG A 320 6.99 46.53 12.02
CA ARG A 320 5.67 46.27 12.60
C ARG A 320 4.75 45.86 11.46
N ILE A 321 4.31 44.60 11.44
CA ILE A 321 3.03 44.30 10.82
C ILE A 321 2.02 45.01 11.70
N ASP A 322 1.44 46.07 11.15
CA ASP A 322 0.37 46.80 11.82
C ASP A 322 -0.79 45.82 11.98
N LEU A 323 -1.52 45.81 13.11
CA LEU A 323 -2.77 45.03 13.17
C LEU A 323 -3.78 45.53 12.15
N SER A 324 -3.62 46.79 11.73
CA SER A 324 -4.30 47.29 10.56
C SER A 324 -3.95 46.47 9.31
N ASP A 325 -2.81 45.77 9.16
CA ASP A 325 -2.49 44.85 8.05
C ASP A 325 -3.33 43.56 8.05
N ILE A 326 -3.77 43.05 9.21
CA ILE A 326 -4.67 41.87 9.30
C ILE A 326 -6.10 42.28 8.90
N LEU A 327 -6.53 43.49 9.30
CA LEU A 327 -7.80 44.07 8.88
C LEU A 327 -7.74 44.64 7.44
N GLU A 328 -6.58 45.13 6.99
CA GLU A 328 -6.24 45.59 5.64
C GLU A 328 -5.95 44.42 4.71
N LEU A 329 -5.90 43.17 5.17
CA LEU A 329 -5.89 42.03 4.24
C LEU A 329 -7.08 42.16 3.29
N LYS A 330 -8.24 42.61 3.80
CA LYS A 330 -9.45 42.96 3.04
C LYS A 330 -9.28 44.17 2.11
N ALA A 331 -8.38 45.10 2.41
CA ALA A 331 -8.10 46.33 1.63
C ALA A 331 -6.99 46.12 0.57
N ARG A 332 -5.94 45.35 0.88
CA ARG A 332 -4.90 44.90 -0.07
C ARG A 332 -5.45 43.89 -1.07
N LEU A 333 -6.44 43.07 -0.70
CA LEU A 333 -7.20 42.19 -1.60
C LEU A 333 -8.05 42.94 -2.64
N LYS A 334 -8.23 44.27 -2.52
CA LYS A 334 -8.96 45.10 -3.50
C LYS A 334 -8.09 45.82 -4.54
N ARG A 335 -6.76 45.79 -4.44
CA ARG A 335 -5.89 46.42 -5.47
C ARG A 335 -5.58 45.42 -6.60
N PRO A 336 -5.85 45.78 -7.87
CA PRO A 336 -5.40 44.98 -9.00
C PRO A 336 -3.87 44.96 -9.03
N LEU A 337 -3.29 43.76 -8.97
CA LEU A 337 -1.85 43.49 -9.13
C LEU A 337 -1.43 43.60 -10.62
N ALA A 338 -1.79 44.69 -11.29
CA ALA A 338 -1.48 44.88 -12.71
C ALA A 338 -0.08 45.51 -12.96
N GLU A 339 0.70 45.84 -11.93
CA GLU A 339 1.95 46.60 -12.10
C GLU A 339 3.22 45.94 -11.56
N SER A 340 3.26 44.62 -11.40
CA SER A 340 4.55 43.92 -11.25
C SER A 340 4.66 42.81 -12.28
N GLY A 341 5.51 43.02 -13.28
CA GLY A 341 5.89 42.02 -14.28
C GLY A 341 6.75 40.89 -13.69
N ALA A 342 6.21 40.17 -12.71
CA ALA A 342 6.85 39.04 -12.05
C ALA A 342 6.45 37.71 -12.72
N GLY A 343 7.43 36.84 -12.93
CA GLY A 343 7.25 35.58 -13.66
C GLY A 343 6.62 34.47 -12.79
N PRO A 344 6.25 33.32 -13.40
CA PRO A 344 5.59 32.19 -12.71
C PRO A 344 6.35 31.61 -11.50
N LYS A 345 7.67 31.82 -11.42
CA LYS A 345 8.52 31.37 -10.30
C LYS A 345 8.37 32.23 -9.05
N ASP A 346 8.06 33.51 -9.19
CA ASP A 346 7.85 34.41 -8.05
C ASP A 346 6.52 34.13 -7.34
N TYR A 347 5.52 33.64 -8.10
CA TYR A 347 4.22 33.23 -7.59
C TYR A 347 4.30 32.03 -6.63
N LYS A 348 5.07 30.98 -7.00
CA LYS A 348 5.26 29.79 -6.15
C LYS A 348 5.98 30.12 -4.84
N LYS A 349 6.92 31.08 -4.87
CA LYS A 349 7.68 31.52 -3.70
C LYS A 349 6.81 32.34 -2.74
N GLN A 350 5.99 33.26 -3.25
CA GLN A 350 5.03 34.02 -2.44
C GLN A 350 3.93 33.14 -1.83
N ALA A 351 3.37 32.21 -2.60
CA ALA A 351 2.38 31.25 -2.09
C ALA A 351 2.98 30.37 -0.97
N SER A 352 4.21 29.88 -1.15
CA SER A 352 4.91 29.08 -0.12
C SER A 352 5.15 29.84 1.19
N LEU A 353 5.52 31.13 1.12
CA LEU A 353 5.69 31.97 2.32
C LEU A 353 4.35 32.22 3.04
N MET A 354 3.27 32.41 2.28
CA MET A 354 1.92 32.61 2.82
C MET A 354 1.34 31.33 3.47
N VAL A 355 1.72 30.15 2.98
CA VAL A 355 1.34 28.86 3.57
C VAL A 355 2.05 28.62 4.90
N GLN A 356 3.35 28.94 4.98
CA GLN A 356 4.13 28.80 6.21
C GLN A 356 3.72 29.82 7.29
N SER A 357 3.33 31.04 6.90
CA SER A 357 2.86 32.04 7.86
C SER A 357 1.49 31.70 8.45
N CYS A 358 0.65 30.94 7.75
CA CYS A 358 -0.69 30.56 8.20
C CYS A 358 -0.80 29.15 8.81
N ALA A 359 0.29 28.37 8.82
CA ALA A 359 0.31 27.00 9.37
C ALA A 359 -0.31 26.87 10.78
N PRO A 360 -0.12 27.82 11.74
CA PRO A 360 -0.81 27.79 13.02
C PRO A 360 -2.35 27.79 12.96
N ILE A 361 -2.93 28.56 12.04
CA ILE A 361 -4.39 28.66 11.88
C ILE A 361 -4.95 27.37 11.31
N HIS A 362 -4.24 26.76 10.35
CA HIS A 362 -4.59 25.45 9.82
C HIS A 362 -4.46 24.34 10.86
N LEU A 363 -3.38 24.35 11.67
CA LEU A 363 -3.24 23.41 12.79
C LEU A 363 -4.41 23.58 13.76
N MET A 364 -4.75 24.81 14.15
CA MET A 364 -5.86 25.06 15.08
C MET A 364 -7.19 24.56 14.51
N ARG A 365 -7.48 24.74 13.22
CA ARG A 365 -8.68 24.15 12.61
C ARG A 365 -8.71 22.63 12.76
N VAL A 366 -7.61 21.94 12.41
CA VAL A 366 -7.53 20.47 12.51
C VAL A 366 -7.66 20.01 13.97
N VAL A 367 -7.05 20.74 14.92
CA VAL A 367 -7.18 20.47 16.35
C VAL A 367 -8.64 20.59 16.80
N ARG A 368 -9.37 21.64 16.35
CA ARG A 368 -10.79 21.80 16.67
C ARG A 368 -11.66 20.69 16.08
N GLN A 369 -11.35 20.25 14.86
CA GLN A 369 -12.00 19.10 14.23
C GLN A 369 -11.77 17.80 15.03
N VAL A 370 -10.54 17.54 15.49
CA VAL A 370 -10.23 16.38 16.32
C VAL A 370 -10.89 16.47 17.70
N ILE A 371 -10.92 17.66 18.32
CA ILE A 371 -11.63 17.90 19.59
C ILE A 371 -13.12 17.60 19.45
N ALA A 372 -13.73 18.02 18.34
CA ALA A 372 -15.13 17.73 18.05
C ALA A 372 -15.41 16.22 17.90
N CYS A 373 -14.39 15.40 17.67
CA CYS A 373 -14.48 13.94 17.61
C CYS A 373 -14.07 13.25 18.93
N LYS A 374 -13.77 13.98 20.02
CA LYS A 374 -13.20 13.44 21.27
C LYS A 374 -13.93 12.19 21.78
N GLU A 375 -15.25 12.24 21.89
CA GLU A 375 -16.03 11.11 22.42
C GLU A 375 -16.07 9.92 21.46
N SER A 376 -16.07 10.17 20.14
CA SER A 376 -15.95 9.12 19.13
C SER A 376 -14.59 8.41 19.18
N ILE A 377 -13.51 9.17 19.43
CA ILE A 377 -12.16 8.62 19.63
C ILE A 377 -12.09 7.83 20.94
N TRP A 378 -12.72 8.33 22.00
CA TRP A 378 -12.78 7.65 23.29
C TRP A 378 -13.40 6.25 23.19
N VAL A 379 -14.51 6.10 22.45
CA VAL A 379 -15.17 4.80 22.27
C VAL A 379 -14.20 3.76 21.69
N GLU A 380 -13.38 4.15 20.71
CA GLU A 380 -12.40 3.25 20.12
C GLU A 380 -11.15 3.07 21.00
N PHE A 381 -10.74 4.11 21.73
CA PHE A 381 -9.66 4.00 22.72
C PHE A 381 -10.01 2.97 23.79
N GLN A 382 -11.23 3.03 24.32
CA GLN A 382 -11.74 2.06 25.28
C GLN A 382 -11.82 0.65 24.67
N ARG A 383 -12.19 0.54 23.39
CA ARG A 383 -12.21 -0.75 22.70
C ARG A 383 -10.82 -1.36 22.50
N LEU A 384 -9.82 -0.55 22.17
CA LEU A 384 -8.46 -1.00 21.88
C LEU A 384 -7.66 -1.29 23.16
N TYR A 385 -7.85 -0.47 24.20
CA TYR A 385 -7.02 -0.48 25.41
C TYR A 385 -7.79 -0.79 26.70
N GLY A 386 -9.11 -0.99 26.63
CA GLY A 386 -9.95 -1.23 27.81
C GLY A 386 -9.68 -2.54 28.53
N ASP A 387 -9.07 -3.54 27.86
CA ASP A 387 -8.69 -4.82 28.47
C ASP A 387 -7.18 -4.93 28.76
N ASP A 388 -6.41 -3.86 28.53
CA ASP A 388 -4.96 -3.88 28.73
C ASP A 388 -4.62 -3.97 30.24
N PRO A 389 -3.84 -5.00 30.68
CA PRO A 389 -3.44 -5.15 32.08
C PRO A 389 -2.67 -3.95 32.65
N LYS A 390 -2.08 -3.10 31.80
CA LYS A 390 -1.40 -1.86 32.21
C LYS A 390 -2.38 -0.74 32.59
N VAL A 391 -3.59 -0.78 32.04
CA VAL A 391 -4.65 0.22 32.20
C VAL A 391 -5.52 -0.10 33.44
N HIS A 392 -5.53 -1.35 33.91
CA HIS A 392 -6.19 -1.77 35.14
C HIS A 392 -5.20 -1.93 36.30
N PRO A 393 -5.34 -1.19 37.42
CA PRO A 393 -4.55 -1.45 38.60
C PRO A 393 -4.87 -2.85 39.17
N LEU A 394 -3.83 -3.58 39.60
CA LEU A 394 -3.95 -4.86 40.28
C LEU A 394 -4.90 -4.75 41.49
N LYS A 395 -6.11 -5.32 41.37
CA LYS A 395 -7.11 -5.77 42.39
C LYS A 395 -7.40 -4.96 43.67
N GLU A 396 -6.73 -3.87 44.01
CA GLU A 396 -6.85 -3.25 45.35
C GLU A 396 -7.64 -1.93 45.41
N ARG A 397 -8.20 -1.40 44.32
CA ARG A 397 -9.16 -0.28 44.39
C ARG A 397 -10.24 -0.37 43.30
N PRO A 398 -11.50 -0.69 43.64
CA PRO A 398 -12.61 -0.66 42.71
C PRO A 398 -13.24 0.74 42.74
N SER A 399 -12.65 1.70 42.04
CA SER A 399 -13.31 2.97 41.70
C SER A 399 -13.26 3.16 40.19
N GLN A 400 -14.38 3.57 39.63
CA GLN A 400 -14.69 3.65 38.21
C GLN A 400 -13.56 4.25 37.34
N ASN A 401 -13.38 3.65 36.15
CA ASN A 401 -12.80 4.22 34.93
C ASN A 401 -11.28 4.54 34.86
N THR A 402 -10.43 3.60 35.25
CA THR A 402 -8.97 3.72 35.05
C THR A 402 -8.56 3.93 33.59
N CYS A 403 -9.30 3.33 32.64
CA CYS A 403 -9.09 3.55 31.20
C CYS A 403 -9.48 4.97 30.74
N ARG A 404 -10.52 5.58 31.34
CA ARG A 404 -10.90 6.97 31.00
C ARG A 404 -9.89 7.94 31.54
N ASP A 405 -9.39 7.71 32.74
CA ASP A 405 -8.36 8.56 33.34
C ASP A 405 -7.09 8.57 32.50
N GLU A 406 -6.65 7.41 32.00
CA GLU A 406 -5.50 7.34 31.09
C GLU A 406 -5.78 8.05 29.75
N PHE A 407 -6.98 7.90 29.19
CA PHE A 407 -7.38 8.66 28.01
C PHE A 407 -7.36 10.16 28.24
N GLU A 408 -7.92 10.65 29.36
CA GLU A 408 -7.93 12.08 29.67
C GLU A 408 -6.53 12.64 29.90
N VAL A 409 -5.62 11.85 30.47
CA VAL A 409 -4.19 12.21 30.60
C VAL A 409 -3.53 12.29 29.22
N ALA A 410 -3.68 11.26 28.38
CA ALA A 410 -3.15 11.26 27.02
C ALA A 410 -3.73 12.41 26.20
N TRP A 411 -5.03 12.67 26.34
CA TRP A 411 -5.76 13.74 25.67
C TRP A 411 -5.27 15.12 26.10
N SER A 412 -5.08 15.35 27.40
CA SER A 412 -4.54 16.59 27.94
C SER A 412 -3.11 16.83 27.45
N ASN A 413 -2.28 15.79 27.43
CA ASN A 413 -0.92 15.86 26.89
C ASN A 413 -0.90 16.26 25.41
N TRP A 414 -1.72 15.61 24.58
CA TRP A 414 -1.86 15.94 23.17
C TRP A 414 -2.39 17.36 22.94
N TYR A 415 -3.44 17.75 23.65
CA TYR A 415 -4.03 19.08 23.56
C TYR A 415 -2.99 20.15 23.90
N ASN A 416 -2.25 19.97 24.99
CA ASN A 416 -1.22 20.91 25.43
C ASN A 416 -0.06 21.00 24.43
N ASP A 417 0.41 19.88 23.85
CA ASP A 417 1.42 19.88 22.78
C ASP A 417 0.91 20.62 21.53
N MET A 418 -0.34 20.41 21.12
CA MET A 418 -0.91 21.12 19.97
C MET A 418 -1.10 22.62 20.24
N MET A 419 -1.52 23.00 21.45
CA MET A 419 -1.62 24.41 21.84
C MET A 419 -0.25 25.09 21.91
N ASP A 420 0.79 24.38 22.35
CA ASP A 420 2.18 24.84 22.30
C ASP A 420 2.60 25.18 20.87
N ARG A 421 2.32 24.27 19.93
CA ARG A 421 2.68 24.41 18.50
C ARG A 421 1.93 25.53 17.80
N VAL A 422 0.66 25.74 18.14
CA VAL A 422 -0.13 26.82 17.54
C VAL A 422 0.52 28.19 17.86
N SER A 423 1.19 28.36 19.00
CA SER A 423 2.01 29.54 19.39
C SER A 423 1.53 30.89 18.82
N MET A 424 0.21 31.12 18.82
CA MET A 424 -0.41 32.36 18.35
C MET A 424 0.07 33.54 19.21
N ARG A 425 0.42 33.27 20.47
CA ARG A 425 0.81 34.27 21.45
C ARG A 425 2.20 34.85 21.25
N ASP A 426 3.21 34.07 20.89
CA ASP A 426 4.56 34.59 20.64
C ASP A 426 4.57 35.48 19.39
N ARG A 427 3.75 35.12 18.39
CA ARG A 427 3.51 35.96 17.21
C ARG A 427 2.73 37.22 17.55
N VAL A 428 1.69 37.14 18.39
CA VAL A 428 0.93 38.30 18.88
C VAL A 428 1.79 39.19 19.78
N GLN A 429 2.65 38.64 20.64
CA GLN A 429 3.55 39.40 21.52
C GLN A 429 4.69 40.06 20.73
N ALA A 430 5.26 39.35 19.75
CA ALA A 430 6.28 39.90 18.85
C ALA A 430 5.71 40.96 17.88
N CYS A 431 4.49 40.76 17.37
CA CYS A 431 3.88 41.68 16.41
C CYS A 431 3.15 42.86 17.08
N LEU A 432 2.50 42.66 18.23
CA LEU A 432 1.68 43.67 18.90
C LEU A 432 2.35 44.36 20.07
N LEU A 433 3.55 43.89 20.47
CA LEU A 433 4.25 44.34 21.67
C LEU A 433 3.39 44.23 22.94
N TRP A 434 2.41 43.33 22.93
CA TRP A 434 1.50 43.12 24.05
C TRP A 434 2.28 42.53 25.23
N GLN A 435 2.48 43.32 26.28
CA GLN A 435 3.14 42.87 27.50
C GLN A 435 2.13 42.17 28.43
N GLU A 436 2.49 40.97 28.88
CA GLU A 436 1.68 40.15 29.77
C GLU A 436 1.56 40.80 31.16
N PRO A 437 0.35 40.85 31.76
CA PRO A 437 0.20 41.31 33.14
C PRO A 437 1.00 40.38 34.08
N LEU A 438 1.84 40.98 34.93
CA LEU A 438 2.76 40.31 35.85
C LEU A 438 2.09 39.59 37.04
N GLN A 439 0.77 39.37 37.02
CA GLN A 439 0.06 38.80 38.17
C GLN A 439 -0.57 37.45 37.82
N ASP A 440 -0.42 36.54 38.80
CA ASP A 440 -0.81 35.13 38.89
C ASP A 440 -2.29 34.81 38.59
N LEU A 441 -2.81 35.26 37.46
CA LEU A 441 -4.00 34.66 36.85
C LEU A 441 -3.51 33.42 36.09
N GLU A 442 -3.58 32.28 36.78
CA GLU A 442 -3.42 30.90 36.30
C GLU A 442 -2.60 30.75 35.01
N ARG A 443 -1.30 30.40 35.16
CA ARG A 443 -0.46 30.03 34.01
C ARG A 443 -1.19 28.98 33.16
N PRO A 444 -1.31 29.15 31.83
CA PRO A 444 -1.93 28.14 30.97
C PRO A 444 -1.31 26.76 31.18
N GLU A 445 -2.14 25.71 31.29
CA GLU A 445 -1.70 24.35 31.62
C GLU A 445 -0.58 23.84 30.70
N TRP A 446 -0.59 24.19 29.41
CA TRP A 446 0.46 23.82 28.47
C TRP A 446 1.85 24.37 28.83
N LYS A 447 1.95 25.54 29.50
CA LYS A 447 3.24 26.08 29.99
C LYS A 447 3.81 25.26 31.14
N ILE A 448 2.93 24.80 32.03
CA ILE A 448 3.29 23.96 33.18
C ILE A 448 3.68 22.56 32.67
N TRP A 449 2.87 22.01 31.77
CA TRP A 449 3.16 20.77 31.06
C TRP A 449 4.54 20.82 30.38
N ARG A 450 4.82 21.91 29.64
CA ARG A 450 6.12 22.13 28.98
C ARG A 450 7.30 22.09 29.94
N GLN A 451 7.19 22.75 31.11
CA GLN A 451 8.27 22.77 32.10
C GLN A 451 8.57 21.38 32.70
N GLY A 452 7.64 20.43 32.60
CA GLY A 452 7.81 19.04 33.01
C GLY A 452 8.42 18.11 31.95
N VAL A 453 8.59 18.56 30.70
CA VAL A 453 9.14 17.76 29.60
C VAL A 453 10.62 18.13 29.38
N GLY A 454 11.53 17.14 29.42
CA GLY A 454 12.98 17.35 29.29
C GLY A 454 13.44 17.95 27.94
N PRO A 455 14.66 18.51 27.87
CA PRO A 455 15.17 19.17 26.66
C PRO A 455 15.27 18.21 25.47
N ILE A 456 15.08 18.75 24.26
CA ILE A 456 15.20 18.03 22.99
C ILE A 456 16.63 18.28 22.48
N GLU A 457 17.41 17.22 22.22
CA GLU A 457 18.67 17.36 21.48
C GLU A 457 18.36 17.55 19.98
N ASP A 458 19.14 18.44 19.35
CA ASP A 458 19.03 18.85 17.96
C ASP A 458 18.94 17.65 17.00
N GLN A 459 17.76 17.44 16.41
CA GLN A 459 17.63 16.64 15.18
C GLN A 459 17.77 17.56 13.97
N ASP A 460 18.52 17.10 12.97
CA ASP A 460 18.67 17.75 11.68
C ASP A 460 17.31 18.06 11.04
N ASP A 461 17.07 19.35 10.82
CA ASP A 461 15.98 20.00 10.05
C ASP A 461 14.52 19.60 10.43
N PRO A 462 13.86 20.35 11.34
CA PRO A 462 12.45 20.14 11.69
C PRO A 462 11.46 20.49 10.57
N TYR A 463 11.92 20.95 9.40
CA TYR A 463 11.09 21.29 8.24
C TYR A 463 11.29 20.28 7.10
N ASN A 464 10.98 19.01 7.33
CA ASN A 464 10.79 18.05 6.25
C ASN A 464 9.29 17.90 5.89
N PRO A 465 8.78 18.63 4.86
CA PRO A 465 7.38 18.57 4.43
C PRO A 465 6.96 17.22 3.81
N GLU A 466 7.89 16.25 3.72
CA GLU A 466 7.70 14.92 3.12
C GLU A 466 7.48 13.79 4.14
N SER A 467 7.28 14.12 5.43
CA SER A 467 6.92 13.16 6.48
C SER A 467 5.47 13.38 6.95
N GLU A 468 4.65 12.32 7.04
CA GLU A 468 3.28 12.40 7.58
C GLU A 468 3.25 12.89 9.06
N GLN A 469 4.37 12.76 9.77
CA GLN A 469 4.59 13.28 11.13
C GLN A 469 5.00 14.77 11.16
N GLY A 470 5.22 15.38 9.99
CA GLY A 470 5.64 16.77 9.82
C GLY A 470 4.59 17.68 9.18
N VAL A 471 3.38 17.19 8.91
CA VAL A 471 2.30 17.92 8.23
C VAL A 471 1.03 17.85 9.09
N CYS A 472 0.39 18.99 9.35
CA CYS A 472 -0.85 19.03 10.12
C CYS A 472 -2.10 18.96 9.24
N ARG A 473 -1.99 19.32 7.96
CA ARG A 473 -3.12 19.36 7.04
C ARG A 473 -2.67 19.23 5.59
N ILE A 474 -3.40 18.45 4.80
CA ILE A 474 -3.26 18.38 3.35
C ILE A 474 -4.65 18.65 2.76
N VAL A 475 -4.79 19.69 1.93
CA VAL A 475 -6.06 20.05 1.27
C VAL A 475 -5.90 20.05 -0.25
N ARG A 476 -6.88 19.51 -0.97
CA ARG A 476 -6.88 19.45 -2.44
C ARG A 476 -8.29 19.73 -2.97
N ALA A 477 -8.34 20.45 -4.08
CA ALA A 477 -9.55 20.74 -4.80
C ALA A 477 -9.62 19.96 -6.13
N PHE A 478 -10.84 19.57 -6.47
CA PHE A 478 -11.22 18.92 -7.72
C PHE A 478 -12.37 19.70 -8.33
N ALA A 479 -12.42 19.82 -9.64
CA ALA A 479 -13.64 20.23 -10.30
C ALA A 479 -13.89 19.48 -11.58
N ALA A 480 -15.17 19.37 -11.90
CA ALA A 480 -15.64 18.65 -13.04
C ALA A 480 -16.86 19.36 -13.64
N ARG A 481 -17.09 19.18 -14.93
CA ARG A 481 -18.27 19.70 -15.62
C ARG A 481 -18.99 18.58 -16.34
N ARG A 482 -20.27 18.41 -16.06
CA ARG A 482 -21.13 17.45 -16.76
C ARG A 482 -22.02 18.23 -17.72
N PRO A 483 -22.07 17.86 -19.02
CA PRO A 483 -22.99 18.51 -19.95
C PRO A 483 -24.42 18.26 -19.46
N ILE A 484 -25.16 19.34 -19.21
CA ILE A 484 -26.58 19.26 -18.89
C ILE A 484 -27.28 18.80 -20.17
N CYS A 485 -27.85 17.58 -20.16
CA CYS A 485 -28.66 17.11 -21.27
C CYS A 485 -29.85 18.07 -21.43
N THR A 486 -29.81 18.94 -22.43
CA THR A 486 -30.93 19.82 -22.78
C THR A 486 -32.02 19.00 -23.47
N GLY A 487 -32.78 18.25 -22.68
CA GLY A 487 -34.16 17.90 -23.00
C GLY A 487 -35.08 19.06 -22.57
N PRO A 488 -36.19 19.32 -23.27
CA PRO A 488 -37.07 20.43 -22.93
C PRO A 488 -37.59 20.27 -21.49
N ILE A 489 -37.34 21.29 -20.69
CA ILE A 489 -37.97 21.46 -19.37
C ILE A 489 -39.48 21.59 -19.64
N ILE A 490 -40.22 20.50 -19.40
CA ILE A 490 -41.67 20.57 -19.28
C ILE A 490 -41.92 21.31 -17.97
N VAL A 491 -42.23 22.59 -18.07
CA VAL A 491 -42.79 23.38 -16.98
C VAL A 491 -44.14 22.75 -16.65
N ALA A 492 -44.17 21.91 -15.62
CA ALA A 492 -45.43 21.48 -15.02
C ALA A 492 -45.99 22.67 -14.23
N SER A 493 -46.79 23.49 -14.90
CA SER A 493 -47.70 24.41 -14.24
C SER A 493 -48.71 23.60 -13.43
N SER A 494 -48.66 23.75 -12.11
CA SER A 494 -49.68 23.26 -11.21
C SER A 494 -51.02 23.95 -11.51
N SER A 495 -51.98 23.18 -12.02
CA SER A 495 -53.39 23.50 -11.85
C SER A 495 -54.14 22.23 -11.47
N SER A 496 -54.98 22.38 -10.46
CA SER A 496 -55.69 21.37 -9.70
C SER A 496 -56.99 20.94 -10.39
N SER A 497 -57.29 19.63 -10.37
CA SER A 497 -58.64 19.03 -10.24
C SER A 497 -58.55 17.52 -10.53
N HIS A 498 -58.74 16.67 -9.52
CA HIS A 498 -59.95 15.90 -9.20
C HIS A 498 -60.39 14.80 -10.21
N ARG A 499 -60.30 13.55 -9.72
CA ARG A 499 -61.23 12.40 -9.83
C ARG A 499 -61.13 11.37 -10.99
N THR A 500 -60.89 10.12 -10.53
CA THR A 500 -61.58 8.82 -10.77
C THR A 500 -61.43 8.01 -12.09
N SER A 501 -60.85 6.81 -11.90
CA SER A 501 -61.34 5.44 -12.21
C SER A 501 -61.27 4.81 -13.62
N THR A 502 -60.99 3.48 -13.57
CA THR A 502 -61.31 2.33 -14.45
C THR A 502 -60.40 1.90 -15.63
N ILE A 503 -59.66 0.79 -15.39
CA ILE A 503 -59.65 -0.56 -16.06
C ILE A 503 -59.70 -0.66 -17.62
N ASP A 504 -58.65 -1.19 -18.27
CA ASP A 504 -58.56 -2.51 -18.98
C ASP A 504 -57.23 -2.70 -19.79
N PRO A 505 -56.74 -3.94 -20.07
CA PRO A 505 -55.49 -4.28 -20.80
C PRO A 505 -55.77 -4.90 -22.22
N PRO A 506 -54.88 -5.69 -22.87
CA PRO A 506 -53.51 -5.49 -23.42
C PRO A 506 -53.44 -5.76 -24.96
N ASN A 507 -52.36 -5.43 -25.70
CA ASN A 507 -51.87 -6.31 -26.81
C ASN A 507 -50.55 -5.93 -27.54
N THR A 508 -49.72 -6.99 -27.74
CA THR A 508 -48.84 -7.39 -28.88
C THR A 508 -47.72 -6.52 -29.48
N MET A 509 -46.48 -6.99 -29.23
CA MET A 509 -45.43 -7.45 -30.18
C MET A 509 -45.28 -6.81 -31.58
N ALA A 510 -44.08 -6.32 -31.89
CA ALA A 510 -43.33 -6.64 -33.12
C ALA A 510 -41.88 -6.10 -33.08
N GLU A 511 -40.88 -6.99 -33.07
CA GLU A 511 -39.52 -6.72 -33.57
C GLU A 511 -39.53 -6.71 -35.11
N PRO A 512 -38.60 -5.99 -35.76
CA PRO A 512 -37.71 -6.73 -36.64
C PRO A 512 -36.23 -6.25 -36.65
N ALA A 513 -35.37 -7.26 -36.64
CA ALA A 513 -34.13 -7.46 -37.39
C ALA A 513 -33.04 -6.35 -37.40
N ILE A 514 -31.97 -6.67 -36.68
CA ILE A 514 -30.63 -6.09 -36.73
C ILE A 514 -29.90 -6.59 -37.98
N GLU A 515 -29.42 -5.68 -38.83
CA GLU A 515 -28.40 -5.97 -39.84
C GLU A 515 -27.09 -5.29 -39.41
N GLN A 516 -26.11 -6.11 -39.02
CA GLN A 516 -24.79 -5.67 -38.53
C GLN A 516 -23.80 -5.48 -39.69
N VAL A 517 -23.10 -4.34 -39.72
CA VAL A 517 -21.76 -4.21 -40.31
C VAL A 517 -20.87 -3.41 -39.32
N PRO A 518 -19.62 -3.83 -39.05
CA PRO A 518 -18.98 -3.75 -37.73
C PRO A 518 -18.17 -2.46 -37.45
N PRO A 519 -17.83 -2.20 -36.17
CA PRO A 519 -17.10 -0.99 -35.72
C PRO A 519 -15.57 -1.17 -35.73
N ALA A 520 -14.84 -0.04 -35.78
CA ALA A 520 -13.40 0.01 -35.58
C ALA A 520 -13.05 0.31 -34.10
N GLU A 521 -12.20 -0.54 -33.52
CA GLU A 521 -11.84 -0.68 -32.09
C GLU A 521 -10.57 0.10 -31.64
N VAL A 522 -10.46 0.35 -30.32
CA VAL A 522 -9.20 0.22 -29.58
C VAL A 522 -9.47 -0.68 -28.35
N PRO A 523 -8.67 -1.75 -28.09
CA PRO A 523 -9.19 -3.02 -27.60
C PRO A 523 -8.99 -3.27 -26.10
N LYS A 524 -9.99 -3.86 -25.43
CA LYS A 524 -9.78 -4.69 -24.24
C LYS A 524 -9.13 -5.99 -24.73
N SER A 525 -7.93 -6.28 -24.26
CA SER A 525 -7.18 -7.42 -24.76
C SER A 525 -7.52 -8.69 -23.96
N THR A 526 -7.91 -9.75 -24.67
CA THR A 526 -8.18 -11.07 -24.10
C THR A 526 -6.91 -11.91 -24.06
N ALA A 527 -6.87 -12.97 -23.25
CA ALA A 527 -5.78 -13.95 -23.30
C ALA A 527 -5.54 -14.49 -24.72
N GLU A 528 -6.57 -14.53 -25.57
CA GLU A 528 -6.46 -14.87 -26.99
C GLU A 528 -5.78 -13.77 -27.81
N ALA A 529 -6.12 -12.50 -27.59
CA ALA A 529 -5.56 -11.37 -28.33
C ALA A 529 -4.07 -11.16 -28.03
N ASP A 530 -3.63 -11.37 -26.77
CA ASP A 530 -2.23 -11.28 -26.37
C ASP A 530 -1.48 -12.62 -26.41
N PHE A 531 -2.12 -13.70 -26.84
CA PHE A 531 -1.56 -15.04 -26.84
C PHE A 531 -0.20 -15.12 -27.55
N THR A 532 -0.03 -14.35 -28.63
CA THR A 532 1.23 -14.28 -29.39
C THR A 532 2.37 -13.67 -28.56
N LYS A 533 2.10 -12.68 -27.71
CA LYS A 533 3.11 -12.06 -26.84
C LYS A 533 3.55 -13.04 -25.74
N TYR A 534 2.59 -13.71 -25.11
CA TYR A 534 2.84 -14.82 -24.19
C TYR A 534 3.69 -15.92 -24.82
N LYS A 535 3.33 -16.36 -26.04
CA LYS A 535 4.09 -17.38 -26.77
C LYS A 535 5.49 -16.93 -27.14
N THR A 536 5.66 -15.68 -27.58
CA THR A 536 7.00 -15.15 -27.88
C THR A 536 7.87 -15.13 -26.62
N ALA A 537 7.32 -14.71 -25.47
CA ALA A 537 8.02 -14.75 -24.19
C ALA A 537 8.40 -16.19 -23.80
N ALA A 538 7.47 -17.13 -23.96
CA ALA A 538 7.69 -18.55 -23.69
C ALA A 538 8.78 -19.19 -24.57
N ASP A 539 8.85 -18.82 -25.85
CA ASP A 539 9.88 -19.30 -26.78
C ASP A 539 11.27 -18.82 -26.35
N ILE A 540 11.37 -17.56 -25.92
CA ILE A 540 12.63 -16.99 -25.39
C ILE A 540 13.06 -17.75 -24.13
N VAL A 541 12.14 -17.97 -23.19
CA VAL A 541 12.42 -18.73 -21.96
C VAL A 541 12.86 -20.16 -22.25
N ASN A 542 12.19 -20.85 -23.17
CA ASN A 542 12.55 -22.22 -23.58
C ASN A 542 13.93 -22.30 -24.21
N ASN A 543 14.30 -21.33 -25.06
CA ASN A 543 15.64 -21.27 -25.65
C ASN A 543 16.72 -21.02 -24.58
N GLY A 544 16.43 -20.16 -23.60
CA GLY A 544 17.28 -19.96 -22.42
C GLY A 544 17.46 -21.24 -21.60
N LEU A 545 16.35 -21.93 -21.29
CA LEU A 545 16.36 -23.20 -20.55
C LEU A 545 17.18 -24.27 -21.27
N LYS A 546 17.00 -24.45 -22.59
CA LYS A 546 17.82 -25.39 -23.38
C LYS A 546 19.30 -25.14 -23.20
N LYS A 547 19.72 -23.86 -23.25
CA LYS A 547 21.12 -23.54 -23.12
C LYS A 547 21.64 -23.70 -21.69
N LEU A 548 20.83 -23.35 -20.69
CA LEU A 548 21.20 -23.53 -19.29
C LEU A 548 21.32 -25.01 -18.91
N VAL A 549 20.41 -25.86 -19.38
CA VAL A 549 20.49 -27.32 -19.18
C VAL A 549 21.80 -27.88 -19.71
N GLU A 550 22.28 -27.44 -20.88
CA GLU A 550 23.59 -27.84 -21.41
C GLU A 550 24.78 -27.37 -20.54
N LEU A 551 24.63 -26.23 -19.86
CA LEU A 551 25.67 -25.64 -19.01
C LEU A 551 25.67 -26.20 -17.58
N CYS A 552 24.60 -26.87 -17.15
CA CYS A 552 24.47 -27.50 -15.83
C CYS A 552 25.28 -28.80 -15.75
N VAL A 553 26.61 -28.67 -15.76
CA VAL A 553 27.58 -29.76 -15.63
C VAL A 553 28.29 -29.71 -14.28
N GLU A 554 28.92 -30.82 -13.90
CA GLU A 554 29.76 -30.89 -12.69
C GLU A 554 30.86 -29.83 -12.74
N GLY A 555 31.06 -29.12 -11.62
CA GLY A 555 32.02 -28.02 -11.49
C GLY A 555 31.53 -26.66 -12.00
N ALA A 556 30.37 -26.58 -12.66
CA ALA A 556 29.81 -25.31 -13.08
C ALA A 556 29.45 -24.43 -11.88
N LYS A 557 29.85 -23.17 -11.88
CA LYS A 557 29.49 -22.21 -10.82
C LYS A 557 28.05 -21.77 -10.97
N ILE A 558 27.33 -21.75 -9.85
CA ILE A 558 25.91 -21.39 -9.84
C ILE A 558 25.68 -19.93 -10.26
N ILE A 559 26.55 -19.02 -9.82
CA ILE A 559 26.44 -17.60 -10.17
C ILE A 559 26.61 -17.36 -11.68
N ASP A 560 27.52 -18.08 -12.34
CA ASP A 560 27.77 -17.96 -13.78
C ASP A 560 26.54 -18.41 -14.58
N LEU A 561 25.86 -19.47 -14.14
CA LEU A 561 24.61 -19.94 -14.73
C LEU A 561 23.49 -18.90 -14.60
N CYS A 562 23.37 -18.24 -13.44
CA CYS A 562 22.38 -17.18 -13.24
C CYS A 562 22.64 -15.99 -14.18
N ILE A 563 23.90 -15.54 -14.29
CA ILE A 563 24.29 -14.42 -15.16
C ILE A 563 24.04 -14.75 -16.63
N GLU A 564 24.43 -15.95 -17.07
CA GLU A 564 24.25 -16.35 -18.46
C GLU A 564 22.76 -16.50 -18.80
N GLY A 565 21.94 -17.01 -17.87
CA GLY A 565 20.49 -17.08 -18.03
C GLY A 565 19.84 -15.72 -18.24
N ASP A 566 20.16 -14.75 -17.37
CA ASP A 566 19.62 -13.38 -17.47
C ASP A 566 20.01 -12.74 -18.81
N LYS A 567 21.28 -12.91 -19.20
CA LYS A 567 21.81 -12.44 -20.49
C LYS A 567 21.09 -13.07 -21.68
N LEU A 568 20.79 -14.37 -21.66
CA LEU A 568 20.05 -15.04 -22.72
C LEU A 568 18.62 -14.49 -22.87
N ILE A 569 17.95 -14.20 -21.74
CA ILE A 569 16.61 -13.58 -21.76
C ILE A 569 16.65 -12.14 -22.28
N GLU A 570 17.62 -11.34 -21.85
CA GLU A 570 17.80 -9.96 -22.34
C GLU A 570 18.11 -9.94 -23.85
N GLN A 571 18.95 -10.84 -24.35
CA GLN A 571 19.24 -10.97 -25.77
C GLN A 571 18.00 -11.40 -26.57
N GLY A 572 17.28 -12.41 -26.08
CA GLY A 572 16.06 -12.91 -26.74
C GLY A 572 14.96 -11.86 -26.80
N THR A 573 14.70 -11.16 -25.70
CA THR A 573 13.72 -10.06 -25.67
C THR A 573 14.20 -8.85 -26.48
N GLY A 574 15.50 -8.55 -26.48
CA GLY A 574 16.13 -7.52 -27.30
C GLY A 574 15.93 -7.73 -28.81
N ALA A 575 15.82 -8.97 -29.28
CA ALA A 575 15.66 -9.28 -30.70
C ALA A 575 14.24 -9.09 -31.26
N VAL A 576 13.20 -9.06 -30.41
CA VAL A 576 11.79 -9.05 -30.83
C VAL A 576 11.09 -7.73 -30.51
N TYR A 577 10.02 -7.35 -31.21
CA TYR A 577 9.22 -6.14 -30.91
C TYR A 577 10.04 -4.82 -30.81
N ASN A 578 11.06 -4.66 -31.67
CA ASN A 578 11.91 -3.46 -31.72
C ASN A 578 11.25 -2.26 -32.38
N LYS A 579 10.24 -2.50 -33.23
CA LYS A 579 9.44 -1.45 -33.86
C LYS A 579 8.29 -1.06 -32.93
N PRO A 580 7.96 0.24 -32.80
CA PRO A 580 6.77 0.66 -32.07
C PRO A 580 5.52 0.00 -32.62
N VAL A 581 4.65 -0.48 -31.74
CA VAL A 581 3.34 -1.02 -32.10
C VAL A 581 2.31 0.05 -31.76
N LYS A 582 1.51 0.48 -32.76
CA LYS A 582 0.55 1.59 -32.62
C LYS A 582 1.20 2.90 -32.08
N GLY A 583 2.44 3.17 -32.46
CA GLY A 583 3.18 4.37 -32.04
C GLY A 583 3.78 4.32 -30.63
N VAL A 584 3.59 3.23 -29.88
CA VAL A 584 4.11 3.06 -28.51
C VAL A 584 5.26 2.04 -28.50
N LYS A 585 6.34 2.35 -27.78
CA LYS A 585 7.45 1.42 -27.56
C LYS A 585 6.97 0.27 -26.66
N VAL A 586 7.16 -0.97 -27.12
CA VAL A 586 6.76 -2.17 -26.38
C VAL A 586 7.74 -2.41 -25.22
N SER A 587 7.23 -2.48 -23.99
CA SER A 587 8.02 -2.86 -22.81
C SER A 587 8.36 -4.36 -22.86
N LYS A 588 9.59 -4.74 -22.55
CA LYS A 588 10.05 -6.14 -22.67
C LYS A 588 11.30 -6.36 -21.83
N GLY A 589 11.50 -7.58 -21.36
CA GLY A 589 12.66 -7.93 -20.53
C GLY A 589 12.43 -9.18 -19.69
N ILE A 590 13.18 -9.27 -18.60
CA ILE A 590 13.11 -10.36 -17.62
C ILE A 590 11.81 -10.22 -16.82
N ALA A 591 11.01 -11.29 -16.76
CA ALA A 591 9.84 -11.39 -15.89
C ALA A 591 10.14 -12.09 -14.57
N PHE A 592 11.15 -12.96 -14.55
CA PHE A 592 11.66 -13.59 -13.33
C PHE A 592 13.15 -13.85 -13.53
N PRO A 593 14.03 -13.35 -12.65
CA PRO A 593 15.48 -13.50 -12.83
C PRO A 593 15.87 -14.97 -12.71
N THR A 594 16.97 -15.33 -13.36
CA THR A 594 17.47 -16.70 -13.35
C THR A 594 17.89 -17.09 -11.95
N CYS A 595 17.19 -18.09 -11.42
CA CYS A 595 17.46 -18.71 -10.13
C CYS A 595 17.82 -20.17 -10.35
N VAL A 596 18.85 -20.63 -9.63
CA VAL A 596 19.40 -21.98 -9.74
C VAL A 596 19.48 -22.55 -8.33
N SER A 597 18.47 -23.31 -7.90
CA SER A 597 18.34 -23.79 -6.53
C SER A 597 18.67 -25.28 -6.42
N VAL A 598 19.62 -25.64 -5.55
CA VAL A 598 20.24 -26.97 -5.50
C VAL A 598 19.74 -27.79 -4.30
N ASN A 599 19.44 -29.07 -4.53
CA ASN A 599 19.05 -30.06 -3.52
C ASN A 599 17.86 -29.62 -2.65
N ASN A 600 18.09 -29.39 -1.36
CA ASN A 600 17.09 -28.99 -0.36
C ASN A 600 16.74 -27.49 -0.42
N ALA A 601 17.51 -26.68 -1.13
CA ALA A 601 17.11 -25.30 -1.42
C ALA A 601 15.85 -25.34 -2.28
N VAL A 602 14.76 -24.71 -1.83
CA VAL A 602 13.44 -24.80 -2.47
C VAL A 602 13.38 -23.94 -3.73
N ALA A 603 13.68 -22.65 -3.61
CA ALA A 603 13.56 -21.67 -4.70
C ALA A 603 14.40 -20.40 -4.44
N HIS A 604 14.46 -19.54 -5.47
CA HIS A 604 14.99 -18.17 -5.45
C HIS A 604 16.49 -17.99 -5.21
N TYR A 605 17.29 -19.05 -5.21
CA TYR A 605 18.73 -18.92 -5.08
C TYR A 605 19.36 -18.31 -6.35
N SER A 606 19.81 -17.05 -6.26
CA SER A 606 20.51 -16.32 -7.32
C SER A 606 21.58 -15.40 -6.69
N PRO A 607 22.75 -15.93 -6.32
CA PRO A 607 23.72 -15.28 -5.44
C PRO A 607 24.43 -14.08 -6.08
N LEU A 608 24.92 -13.15 -5.27
CA LEU A 608 25.75 -12.02 -5.72
C LEU A 608 27.23 -12.37 -5.65
N GLU A 609 28.08 -11.73 -6.45
CA GLU A 609 29.54 -11.99 -6.46
C GLU A 609 30.16 -11.77 -5.07
N SER A 610 29.66 -10.77 -4.34
CA SER A 610 30.14 -10.45 -3.00
C SER A 610 29.65 -11.38 -1.89
N ASP A 611 28.76 -12.32 -2.19
CA ASP A 611 28.25 -13.27 -1.20
C ASP A 611 29.27 -14.38 -0.92
N PRO A 612 29.46 -14.81 0.34
CA PRO A 612 30.42 -15.87 0.68
C PRO A 612 30.17 -17.20 -0.05
N THR A 613 28.93 -17.47 -0.44
CA THR A 613 28.50 -18.69 -1.14
C THR A 613 28.55 -18.57 -2.67
N SER A 614 29.01 -17.43 -3.22
CA SER A 614 29.08 -17.20 -4.68
C SER A 614 29.96 -18.20 -5.41
N GLY A 615 30.96 -18.76 -4.72
CA GLY A 615 31.84 -19.82 -5.22
C GLY A 615 31.21 -21.21 -5.29
N GLN A 616 29.94 -21.39 -4.92
CA GLN A 616 29.29 -22.70 -4.95
C GLN A 616 29.22 -23.24 -6.39
N THR A 617 29.68 -24.48 -6.55
CA THR A 617 29.66 -25.22 -7.82
C THR A 617 28.69 -26.39 -7.75
N LEU A 618 28.16 -26.78 -8.90
CA LEU A 618 27.36 -27.98 -9.05
C LEU A 618 28.23 -29.24 -8.87
N ALA A 619 27.75 -30.22 -8.13
CA ALA A 619 28.37 -31.52 -7.97
C ALA A 619 27.60 -32.60 -8.77
N LYS A 620 28.24 -33.74 -9.00
CA LYS A 620 27.56 -34.92 -9.55
C LYS A 620 26.36 -35.31 -8.65
N ASP A 621 25.25 -35.66 -9.29
CA ASP A 621 23.98 -36.05 -8.68
C ASP A 621 23.23 -34.94 -7.91
N ASP A 622 23.63 -33.68 -8.05
CA ASP A 622 22.87 -32.56 -7.52
C ASP A 622 21.52 -32.42 -8.22
N VAL A 623 20.47 -32.20 -7.44
CA VAL A 623 19.11 -31.91 -7.93
C VAL A 623 18.97 -30.39 -8.12
N VAL A 624 19.03 -29.94 -9.37
CA VAL A 624 19.11 -28.52 -9.73
C VAL A 624 17.79 -28.03 -10.30
N LYS A 625 17.22 -26.99 -9.70
CA LYS A 625 16.01 -26.32 -10.17
C LYS A 625 16.40 -25.04 -10.90
N LEU A 626 16.10 -24.98 -12.19
CA LEU A 626 16.25 -23.79 -13.02
C LEU A 626 14.91 -23.06 -13.06
N HIS A 627 14.88 -21.77 -12.73
CA HIS A 627 13.67 -20.95 -12.73
C HIS A 627 13.97 -19.58 -13.34
N LEU A 628 13.29 -19.23 -14.43
CA LEU A 628 13.46 -17.96 -15.13
C LEU A 628 12.19 -17.60 -15.93
N GLY A 629 12.07 -16.32 -16.29
CA GLY A 629 10.91 -15.82 -17.02
C GLY A 629 11.22 -14.59 -17.88
N ALA A 630 10.43 -14.40 -18.92
CA ALA A 630 10.48 -13.23 -19.82
C ALA A 630 9.09 -12.60 -19.94
N HIS A 631 9.03 -11.31 -20.24
CA HIS A 631 7.77 -10.64 -20.59
C HIS A 631 7.89 -9.85 -21.90
N ILE A 632 6.77 -9.80 -22.63
CA ILE A 632 6.58 -8.91 -23.78
C ILE A 632 5.31 -8.10 -23.51
N ASP A 633 5.41 -6.78 -23.55
CA ASP A 633 4.36 -5.81 -23.25
C ASP A 633 3.69 -6.00 -21.88
N GLY A 634 4.43 -6.57 -20.93
CA GLY A 634 3.91 -6.91 -19.60
C GLY A 634 3.20 -8.27 -19.50
N PHE A 635 3.12 -9.04 -20.60
CA PHE A 635 2.63 -10.42 -20.56
C PHE A 635 3.81 -11.37 -20.32
N ALA A 636 3.84 -11.98 -19.13
CA ALA A 636 4.93 -12.82 -18.68
C ALA A 636 4.73 -14.29 -19.02
N ALA A 637 5.80 -14.97 -19.36
CA ALA A 637 5.88 -16.43 -19.35
C ALA A 637 7.02 -16.82 -18.40
N ILE A 638 6.69 -17.63 -17.39
CA ILE A 638 7.62 -18.11 -16.38
C ILE A 638 7.65 -19.64 -16.46
N SER A 639 8.86 -20.20 -16.46
CA SER A 639 9.09 -21.64 -16.52
C SER A 639 10.15 -22.06 -15.52
N ALA A 640 9.92 -23.21 -14.91
CA ALA A 640 10.91 -23.85 -14.07
C ALA A 640 10.94 -25.35 -14.32
N GLU A 641 12.12 -25.93 -14.20
CA GLU A 641 12.35 -27.36 -14.38
C GLU A 641 13.47 -27.84 -13.46
N THR A 642 13.36 -29.11 -13.05
CA THR A 642 14.37 -29.78 -12.25
C THR A 642 15.15 -30.78 -13.09
N LEU A 643 16.48 -30.71 -12.99
CA LEU A 643 17.42 -31.66 -13.57
C LEU A 643 18.32 -32.28 -12.50
N VAL A 644 19.00 -33.36 -12.87
CA VAL A 644 20.04 -33.98 -12.04
C VAL A 644 21.37 -33.97 -12.79
N VAL A 645 22.40 -33.40 -12.17
CA VAL A 645 23.72 -33.21 -12.79
C VAL A 645 24.39 -34.56 -13.03
N GLY A 646 24.79 -34.81 -14.28
CA GLY A 646 25.48 -36.03 -14.68
C GLY A 646 24.56 -37.20 -15.05
N ALA A 647 23.24 -37.07 -14.94
CA ALA A 647 22.33 -38.15 -15.33
C ALA A 647 22.29 -38.34 -16.86
N SER A 648 22.21 -39.60 -17.28
CA SER A 648 22.14 -40.00 -18.70
C SER A 648 21.23 -41.21 -18.86
N GLU A 649 20.96 -41.63 -20.10
CA GLU A 649 20.17 -42.86 -20.34
C GLU A 649 20.89 -44.11 -19.79
N GLN A 650 22.23 -44.09 -19.74
CA GLN A 650 23.06 -45.15 -19.20
C GLN A 650 23.11 -45.13 -17.66
N GLU A 651 23.12 -43.93 -17.07
CA GLU A 651 23.12 -43.70 -15.62
C GLU A 651 21.89 -42.86 -15.24
N PRO A 652 20.68 -43.46 -15.24
CA PRO A 652 19.44 -42.76 -14.93
C PRO A 652 19.34 -42.44 -13.44
N VAL A 653 18.58 -41.40 -13.12
CA VAL A 653 18.28 -41.03 -11.73
C VAL A 653 17.41 -42.09 -11.09
N THR A 654 17.78 -42.53 -9.89
CA THR A 654 17.06 -43.53 -9.09
C THR A 654 16.86 -43.07 -7.64
N GLY A 655 16.14 -43.87 -6.85
CA GLY A 655 15.93 -43.64 -5.41
C GLY A 655 15.12 -42.37 -5.11
N ARG A 656 15.41 -41.73 -3.97
CA ARG A 656 14.64 -40.57 -3.49
C ARG A 656 14.67 -39.36 -4.41
N ARG A 657 15.74 -39.17 -5.19
CA ARG A 657 15.79 -38.10 -6.20
C ARG A 657 14.77 -38.38 -7.31
N ALA A 658 14.72 -39.62 -7.80
CA ALA A 658 13.76 -40.03 -8.82
C ALA A 658 12.31 -39.92 -8.32
N ASP A 659 12.05 -40.33 -7.07
CA ASP A 659 10.73 -40.17 -6.44
C ASP A 659 10.27 -38.71 -6.48
N ALA A 660 11.13 -37.77 -6.10
CA ALA A 660 10.79 -36.34 -6.07
C ALA A 660 10.50 -35.79 -7.47
N LEU A 661 11.38 -36.09 -8.45
CA LEU A 661 11.22 -35.62 -9.82
C LEU A 661 9.94 -36.19 -10.46
N GLN A 662 9.70 -37.49 -10.30
CA GLN A 662 8.51 -38.13 -10.88
C GLN A 662 7.22 -37.68 -10.18
N ALA A 663 7.24 -37.49 -8.86
CA ALA A 663 6.13 -36.91 -8.12
C ALA A 663 5.79 -35.49 -8.60
N ALA A 664 6.80 -34.61 -8.69
CA ALA A 664 6.61 -33.23 -9.09
C ALA A 664 6.12 -33.11 -10.55
N TRP A 665 6.71 -33.88 -11.47
CA TRP A 665 6.28 -33.88 -12.87
C TRP A 665 4.85 -34.42 -13.02
N THR A 666 4.55 -35.55 -12.38
CA THR A 666 3.21 -36.14 -12.46
C THR A 666 2.16 -35.22 -11.83
N ALA A 667 2.50 -34.54 -10.72
CA ALA A 667 1.65 -33.53 -10.11
C ALA A 667 1.44 -32.32 -11.02
N ALA A 668 2.48 -31.88 -11.74
CA ALA A 668 2.36 -30.83 -12.75
C ALA A 668 1.41 -31.26 -13.88
N GLU A 669 1.53 -32.47 -14.41
CA GLU A 669 0.64 -33.00 -15.43
C GLU A 669 -0.83 -33.09 -14.99
N VAL A 670 -1.06 -33.50 -13.74
CA VAL A 670 -2.39 -33.51 -13.12
C VAL A 670 -2.92 -32.08 -12.98
N ALA A 671 -2.10 -31.15 -12.48
CA ALA A 671 -2.47 -29.75 -12.33
C ALA A 671 -2.83 -29.10 -13.68
N MET A 672 -2.06 -29.37 -14.76
CA MET A 672 -2.36 -28.87 -16.11
C MET A 672 -3.77 -29.26 -16.60
N ARG A 673 -4.30 -30.41 -16.14
CA ARG A 673 -5.62 -30.93 -16.53
C ARG A 673 -6.75 -30.47 -15.60
N LEU A 674 -6.42 -30.09 -14.36
CA LEU A 674 -7.38 -29.58 -13.37
C LEU A 674 -7.55 -28.07 -13.40
N VAL A 675 -6.54 -27.34 -13.88
CA VAL A 675 -6.62 -25.89 -14.13
C VAL A 675 -7.42 -25.69 -15.43
N LYS A 676 -8.75 -25.76 -15.30
CA LYS A 676 -9.72 -25.58 -16.39
C LYS A 676 -10.94 -24.79 -15.88
N VAL A 677 -11.65 -24.15 -16.81
CA VAL A 677 -12.83 -23.33 -16.48
C VAL A 677 -13.85 -24.14 -15.68
N GLY A 678 -14.34 -23.55 -14.58
CA GLY A 678 -15.33 -24.14 -13.68
C GLY A 678 -14.74 -24.99 -12.53
N ASN A 679 -13.49 -25.44 -12.64
CA ASN A 679 -12.82 -26.11 -11.52
C ASN A 679 -12.40 -25.10 -10.44
N LYS A 680 -12.19 -25.59 -9.22
CA LYS A 680 -11.74 -24.79 -8.08
C LYS A 680 -10.24 -24.96 -7.85
N ASN A 681 -9.62 -23.95 -7.24
CA ASN A 681 -8.23 -24.02 -6.81
C ASN A 681 -7.94 -25.20 -5.88
N TRP A 682 -8.83 -25.50 -4.94
CA TRP A 682 -8.70 -26.62 -4.01
C TRP A 682 -8.66 -28.00 -4.68
N ASP A 683 -9.28 -28.17 -5.85
CA ASP A 683 -9.22 -29.43 -6.60
C ASP A 683 -7.77 -29.74 -7.02
N VAL A 684 -7.03 -28.70 -7.42
CA VAL A 684 -5.61 -28.79 -7.77
C VAL A 684 -4.77 -29.10 -6.54
N THR A 685 -4.97 -28.37 -5.44
CA THR A 685 -4.25 -28.57 -4.17
C THR A 685 -4.37 -30.02 -3.68
N ASN A 686 -5.60 -30.54 -3.63
CA ASN A 686 -5.87 -31.90 -3.14
C ASN A 686 -5.28 -32.97 -4.07
N ALA A 687 -5.36 -32.77 -5.38
CA ALA A 687 -4.82 -33.74 -6.34
C ALA A 687 -3.27 -33.78 -6.30
N VAL A 688 -2.61 -32.63 -6.19
CA VAL A 688 -1.16 -32.54 -6.04
C VAL A 688 -0.69 -33.23 -4.76
N GLU A 689 -1.42 -33.08 -3.64
CA GLU A 689 -1.12 -33.78 -2.39
C GLU A 689 -1.24 -35.30 -2.52
N LYS A 690 -2.30 -35.80 -3.17
CA LYS A 690 -2.47 -37.23 -3.45
C LYS A 690 -1.32 -37.80 -4.28
N VAL A 691 -0.95 -37.10 -5.35
CA VAL A 691 0.18 -37.51 -6.22
C VAL A 691 1.47 -37.56 -5.42
N ALA A 692 1.83 -36.49 -4.70
CA ALA A 692 3.06 -36.46 -3.91
C ALA A 692 3.13 -37.60 -2.88
N THR A 693 1.99 -37.90 -2.23
CA THR A 693 1.89 -38.97 -1.23
C THR A 693 2.14 -40.35 -1.84
N ALA A 694 1.68 -40.62 -3.08
CA ALA A 694 1.93 -41.89 -3.76
C ALA A 694 3.43 -42.20 -3.96
N PHE A 695 4.26 -41.16 -4.10
CA PHE A 695 5.72 -41.29 -4.20
C PHE A 695 6.42 -41.19 -2.82
N GLY A 696 5.67 -41.17 -1.72
CA GLY A 696 6.21 -40.95 -0.38
C GLY A 696 6.90 -39.59 -0.25
N CYS A 697 6.34 -38.56 -0.88
CA CYS A 697 6.83 -37.18 -0.87
C CYS A 697 5.72 -36.24 -0.35
N LYS A 698 6.05 -34.97 -0.11
CA LYS A 698 5.10 -33.94 0.30
C LYS A 698 5.24 -32.69 -0.56
N PRO A 699 4.13 -32.04 -0.97
CA PRO A 699 4.22 -30.71 -1.57
C PRO A 699 4.79 -29.72 -0.54
N VAL A 700 5.57 -28.74 -1.00
CA VAL A 700 6.17 -27.75 -0.10
C VAL A 700 5.08 -26.84 0.48
N GLU A 701 5.04 -26.72 1.82
CA GLU A 701 4.00 -25.98 2.55
C GLU A 701 3.96 -24.50 2.17
N GLY A 702 2.77 -24.00 1.86
CA GLY A 702 2.49 -22.58 1.67
C GLY A 702 2.93 -21.99 0.33
N MET A 703 3.45 -22.80 -0.61
CA MET A 703 3.85 -22.31 -1.94
C MET A 703 2.64 -21.95 -2.80
N LEU A 704 2.74 -20.89 -3.58
CA LEU A 704 1.62 -20.28 -4.30
C LEU A 704 1.81 -20.31 -5.81
N SER A 705 0.78 -20.78 -6.51
CA SER A 705 0.57 -20.53 -7.94
C SER A 705 -0.43 -19.38 -8.11
N CYS A 706 -0.17 -18.46 -9.04
CA CYS A 706 -0.90 -17.20 -9.12
C CYS A 706 -1.49 -16.96 -10.51
N GLN A 707 -2.64 -16.28 -10.55
CA GLN A 707 -3.15 -15.66 -11.76
C GLN A 707 -2.17 -14.60 -12.27
N GLN A 708 -1.98 -14.54 -13.57
CA GLN A 708 -1.15 -13.56 -14.26
C GLN A 708 -2.01 -12.67 -15.15
N THR A 709 -1.74 -11.37 -15.12
CA THR A 709 -2.30 -10.37 -16.04
C THR A 709 -1.19 -9.44 -16.52
N GLN A 710 -1.51 -8.46 -17.35
CA GLN A 710 -0.51 -7.53 -17.87
C GLN A 710 0.18 -6.78 -16.70
N ASN A 711 1.50 -6.94 -16.59
CA ASN A 711 2.37 -6.38 -15.54
C ASN A 711 2.12 -6.94 -14.12
N VAL A 712 1.38 -8.05 -13.96
CA VAL A 712 1.11 -8.66 -12.65
C VAL A 712 1.29 -10.17 -12.76
N ILE A 713 2.21 -10.74 -11.98
CA ILE A 713 2.47 -12.19 -11.94
C ILE A 713 1.91 -12.86 -10.68
N ASP A 714 1.52 -12.08 -9.67
CA ASP A 714 1.07 -12.52 -8.36
C ASP A 714 -0.37 -12.07 -8.06
N GLY A 715 -1.26 -12.29 -9.04
CA GLY A 715 -2.68 -11.95 -8.98
C GLY A 715 -3.42 -12.56 -7.78
N LYS A 716 -4.63 -12.07 -7.54
CA LYS A 716 -5.42 -12.40 -6.33
C LYS A 716 -5.93 -13.84 -6.32
N LYS A 717 -6.30 -14.41 -7.47
CA LYS A 717 -6.70 -15.82 -7.58
C LYS A 717 -5.47 -16.71 -7.53
N ARG A 718 -5.41 -17.60 -6.53
CA ARG A 718 -4.23 -18.39 -6.22
C ARG A 718 -4.58 -19.86 -5.94
N VAL A 719 -3.61 -20.75 -6.17
CA VAL A 719 -3.60 -22.14 -5.71
C VAL A 719 -2.48 -22.27 -4.70
N ILE A 720 -2.75 -22.91 -3.55
CA ILE A 720 -1.77 -23.11 -2.48
C ILE A 720 -1.39 -24.59 -2.38
N LEU A 721 -0.11 -24.88 -2.16
CA LEU A 721 0.37 -26.24 -1.91
C LEU A 721 0.47 -26.50 -0.41
N ASN A 722 0.00 -27.68 0.02
CA ASN A 722 0.11 -28.19 1.39
C ASN A 722 -0.10 -27.09 2.47
N PRO A 723 -1.25 -26.39 2.50
CA PRO A 723 -1.45 -25.27 3.41
C PRO A 723 -1.56 -25.73 4.87
N SER A 724 -0.97 -24.94 5.79
CA SER A 724 -1.21 -25.08 7.23
C SER A 724 -2.67 -24.84 7.59
N GLU A 725 -3.09 -25.27 8.78
CA GLU A 725 -4.48 -25.09 9.25
C GLU A 725 -4.90 -23.62 9.34
N GLN A 726 -3.96 -22.70 9.62
CA GLN A 726 -4.23 -21.27 9.58
C GLN A 726 -4.43 -20.79 8.14
N GLN A 727 -3.52 -21.17 7.24
CA GLN A 727 -3.62 -20.81 5.82
C GLN A 727 -4.91 -21.34 5.20
N LYS A 728 -5.36 -22.56 5.54
CA LYS A 728 -6.65 -23.09 5.05
C LYS A 728 -7.85 -22.22 5.41
N ARG A 729 -7.83 -21.55 6.57
CA ARG A 729 -8.93 -20.67 7.02
C ARG A 729 -8.93 -19.33 6.30
N ASP A 730 -7.75 -18.79 6.05
CA ASP A 730 -7.58 -17.45 5.47
C ASP A 730 -7.55 -17.46 3.93
N PHE A 731 -7.31 -18.62 3.32
CA PHE A 731 -7.12 -18.74 1.87
C PHE A 731 -8.45 -18.81 1.10
N GLU A 732 -8.64 -17.85 0.20
CA GLU A 732 -9.87 -17.71 -0.59
C GLU A 732 -10.07 -18.87 -1.58
N ALA A 733 -11.29 -19.43 -1.61
CA ALA A 733 -11.68 -20.38 -2.63
C ALA A 733 -11.93 -19.65 -3.95
N ALA A 734 -11.18 -19.98 -4.99
CA ALA A 734 -11.28 -19.37 -6.31
C ALA A 734 -11.74 -20.39 -7.35
N THR A 735 -12.58 -19.93 -8.29
CA THR A 735 -12.98 -20.71 -9.47
C THR A 735 -12.26 -20.17 -10.70
N PHE A 736 -11.69 -21.07 -11.49
CA PHE A 736 -11.01 -20.76 -12.74
C PHE A 736 -12.02 -20.30 -13.80
N ALA A 737 -11.75 -19.18 -14.46
CA ALA A 737 -12.62 -18.60 -15.48
C ALA A 737 -11.95 -18.55 -16.85
N GLU A 738 -12.76 -18.37 -17.89
CA GLU A 738 -12.28 -18.20 -19.26
C GLU A 738 -11.50 -16.87 -19.40
N ASN A 739 -10.53 -16.86 -20.31
CA ASN A 739 -9.61 -15.75 -20.60
C ASN A 739 -8.66 -15.38 -19.46
N GLU A 740 -8.45 -16.30 -18.50
CA GLU A 740 -7.45 -16.15 -17.44
C GLU A 740 -6.14 -16.87 -17.79
N VAL A 741 -5.02 -16.34 -17.31
CA VAL A 741 -3.69 -16.96 -17.41
C VAL A 741 -3.17 -17.22 -16.00
N TYR A 742 -2.50 -18.36 -15.79
CA TYR A 742 -1.94 -18.75 -14.50
C TYR A 742 -0.49 -19.21 -14.66
N GLY A 743 0.36 -18.81 -13.72
CA GLY A 743 1.65 -19.44 -13.47
C GLY A 743 1.46 -20.50 -12.39
N ILE A 744 1.50 -21.77 -12.79
CA ILE A 744 1.34 -22.91 -11.89
C ILE A 744 2.74 -23.42 -11.52
N ASP A 745 3.03 -23.38 -10.22
CA ASP A 745 4.31 -23.78 -9.65
C ASP A 745 4.12 -24.96 -8.70
N ILE A 746 4.68 -26.11 -9.08
CA ILE A 746 4.58 -27.36 -8.35
C ILE A 746 5.93 -27.68 -7.73
N LEU A 747 6.01 -27.61 -6.40
CA LEU A 747 7.21 -27.95 -5.63
C LEU A 747 6.92 -29.15 -4.72
N VAL A 748 7.71 -30.21 -4.87
CA VAL A 748 7.57 -31.45 -4.10
C VAL A 748 8.90 -31.77 -3.41
N SER A 749 8.83 -32.06 -2.11
CA SER A 749 9.96 -32.40 -1.25
C SER A 749 9.92 -33.88 -0.86
N THR A 750 11.11 -34.46 -0.70
CA THR A 750 11.28 -35.77 -0.06
C THR A 750 11.25 -35.74 1.46
N GLY A 751 11.17 -34.55 2.08
CA GLY A 751 11.04 -34.38 3.52
C GLY A 751 9.68 -34.86 4.04
N GLU A 752 9.63 -35.20 5.34
CA GLU A 752 8.45 -35.81 5.96
C GLU A 752 7.26 -34.85 6.08
N ASP A 753 7.51 -33.58 6.41
CA ASP A 753 6.49 -32.56 6.63
C ASP A 753 6.32 -31.59 5.46
N GLY A 754 7.25 -31.58 4.50
CA GLY A 754 7.27 -30.63 3.39
C GLY A 754 7.50 -29.17 3.82
N LYS A 755 7.98 -28.93 5.05
CA LYS A 755 8.15 -27.57 5.57
C LYS A 755 9.48 -26.98 5.12
N ALA A 756 9.40 -25.77 4.58
CA ALA A 756 10.56 -24.95 4.26
C ALA A 756 10.87 -23.98 5.42
N ARG A 757 12.15 -23.71 5.65
CA ARG A 757 12.64 -22.81 6.69
C ARG A 757 13.67 -21.86 6.10
N THR A 758 13.74 -20.65 6.64
CA THR A 758 14.76 -19.69 6.26
C THR A 758 16.09 -20.08 6.91
N GLU A 759 17.17 -20.11 6.13
CA GLU A 759 18.55 -20.30 6.60
C GLU A 759 19.36 -19.01 6.41
N GLU A 760 20.67 -19.00 6.69
CA GLU A 760 21.54 -17.81 6.61
C GLU A 760 21.78 -17.28 5.18
N SER A 761 21.08 -17.78 4.18
CA SER A 761 21.16 -17.31 2.80
C SER A 761 20.52 -15.94 2.62
N ARG A 762 21.22 -15.06 1.90
CA ARG A 762 20.77 -13.70 1.66
C ARG A 762 19.72 -13.66 0.55
N THR A 763 18.68 -12.86 0.78
CA THR A 763 17.68 -12.54 -0.24
C THR A 763 18.24 -11.58 -1.27
N THR A 764 18.30 -12.00 -2.53
CA THR A 764 18.83 -11.21 -3.66
C THR A 764 17.76 -10.89 -4.71
N VAL A 765 16.59 -11.53 -4.65
CA VAL A 765 15.48 -11.34 -5.58
C VAL A 765 14.34 -10.59 -4.89
N TYR A 766 13.79 -9.60 -5.59
CA TYR A 766 12.79 -8.68 -5.08
C TYR A 766 11.79 -8.33 -6.17
N GLN A 767 10.56 -7.96 -5.82
CA GLN A 767 9.56 -7.45 -6.75
C GLN A 767 8.95 -6.16 -6.22
N ARG A 768 8.75 -5.17 -7.09
CA ARG A 768 8.05 -3.94 -6.71
C ARG A 768 6.56 -4.23 -6.51
N GLU A 769 6.02 -3.80 -5.39
CA GLU A 769 4.58 -3.76 -5.16
C GLU A 769 4.03 -2.43 -5.67
N SER A 770 3.13 -2.50 -6.65
CA SER A 770 2.61 -1.29 -7.31
C SER A 770 1.41 -0.68 -6.60
N THR A 771 0.77 -1.45 -5.72
CA THR A 771 -0.41 -1.04 -4.96
C THR A 771 -0.06 -0.30 -3.67
N VAL A 772 1.17 -0.47 -3.16
CA VAL A 772 1.67 0.19 -1.96
C VAL A 772 2.38 1.47 -2.35
N THR A 773 2.01 2.58 -1.72
CA THR A 773 2.68 3.87 -1.87
C THR A 773 3.21 4.33 -0.53
N TYR A 774 4.52 4.55 -0.46
CA TYR A 774 5.26 5.03 0.69
C TYR A 774 6.39 5.95 0.21
N GLN A 775 6.65 7.02 0.95
CA GLN A 775 7.71 7.96 0.62
C GLN A 775 8.99 7.58 1.36
N LEU A 776 9.94 6.99 0.63
CA LEU A 776 11.25 6.60 1.16
C LEU A 776 11.99 7.82 1.72
N LYS A 777 12.40 7.74 2.99
CA LYS A 777 13.09 8.76 3.77
C LYS A 777 14.57 8.86 3.42
N MET A 778 15.25 7.74 3.17
CA MET A 778 16.68 7.78 2.83
C MET A 778 16.88 8.15 1.35
N LYS A 779 17.83 9.07 1.08
CA LYS A 779 18.22 9.46 -0.28
C LYS A 779 18.65 8.25 -1.12
N THR A 780 19.40 7.32 -0.50
CA THR A 780 19.84 6.08 -1.14
C THR A 780 18.66 5.20 -1.55
N SER A 781 17.66 5.03 -0.67
CA SER A 781 16.47 4.25 -0.97
C SER A 781 15.65 4.86 -2.10
N ARG A 782 15.45 6.19 -2.13
CA ARG A 782 14.77 6.87 -3.25
C ARG A 782 15.49 6.65 -4.59
N ALA A 783 16.82 6.77 -4.61
CA ALA A 783 17.61 6.53 -5.82
C ALA A 783 17.47 5.08 -6.29
N VAL A 784 17.68 4.12 -5.40
CA VAL A 784 17.55 2.69 -5.68
C VAL A 784 16.15 2.33 -6.18
N PHE A 785 15.10 2.84 -5.53
CA PHE A 785 13.72 2.56 -5.94
C PHE A 785 13.38 3.16 -7.31
N SER A 786 13.91 4.34 -7.64
CA SER A 786 13.78 4.92 -8.99
C SER A 786 14.46 4.05 -10.05
N ASP A 787 15.64 3.50 -9.73
CA ASP A 787 16.36 2.60 -10.63
C ASP A 787 15.62 1.27 -10.83
N VAL A 788 15.04 0.71 -9.76
CA VAL A 788 14.14 -0.44 -9.81
C VAL A 788 12.96 -0.18 -10.74
N GLN A 789 12.29 0.97 -10.61
CA GLN A 789 11.14 1.32 -11.45
C GLN A 789 11.51 1.43 -12.93
N LYS A 790 12.71 1.95 -13.26
CA LYS A 790 13.19 2.07 -14.64
C LYS A 790 13.61 0.75 -15.26
N LYS A 791 14.27 -0.12 -14.47
CA LYS A 791 14.89 -1.36 -14.97
C LYS A 791 13.97 -2.57 -14.88
N ALA A 792 13.36 -2.80 -13.72
CA ALA A 792 12.55 -3.99 -13.43
C ALA A 792 11.04 -3.76 -13.66
N GLY A 793 10.58 -2.51 -13.55
CA GLY A 793 9.17 -2.18 -13.71
C GLY A 793 8.30 -2.82 -12.63
N ALA A 794 7.46 -3.78 -13.00
CA ALA A 794 6.54 -4.49 -12.09
C ALA A 794 6.96 -5.95 -11.81
N PHE A 795 8.03 -6.43 -12.46
CA PHE A 795 8.46 -7.82 -12.36
C PHE A 795 9.55 -8.02 -11.30
N PRO A 796 9.70 -9.25 -10.77
CA PRO A 796 10.84 -9.64 -9.97
C PRO A 796 12.18 -9.33 -10.66
N PHE A 797 13.15 -8.90 -9.86
CA PHE A 797 14.49 -8.56 -10.29
C PHE A 797 15.52 -9.00 -9.26
N ASN A 798 16.72 -9.30 -9.74
CA ASN A 798 17.87 -9.52 -8.87
C ASN A 798 18.59 -8.18 -8.61
N ILE A 799 19.12 -8.00 -7.40
CA ILE A 799 19.96 -6.84 -7.02
C ILE A 799 21.09 -6.60 -8.03
N ARG A 800 21.64 -7.64 -8.67
CA ARG A 800 22.70 -7.53 -9.70
C ARG A 800 22.34 -6.64 -10.88
N SER A 801 21.05 -6.43 -11.15
CA SER A 801 20.60 -5.56 -12.25
C SER A 801 20.71 -4.06 -11.92
N LEU A 802 20.91 -3.72 -10.64
CA LEU A 802 21.05 -2.36 -10.15
C LEU A 802 22.51 -1.86 -10.27
N GLU A 803 22.71 -0.54 -10.29
CA GLU A 803 24.01 0.05 -10.63
C GLU A 803 25.11 -0.19 -9.58
N ASP A 804 24.74 -0.21 -8.31
CA ASP A 804 25.66 -0.30 -7.18
C ASP A 804 25.09 -1.25 -6.14
N GLU A 805 25.74 -2.42 -5.98
CA GLU A 805 25.29 -3.48 -5.09
C GLU A 805 25.20 -3.04 -3.63
N LYS A 806 26.17 -2.25 -3.14
CA LYS A 806 26.20 -1.79 -1.75
C LYS A 806 25.08 -0.80 -1.47
N LYS A 807 24.86 0.14 -2.39
CA LYS A 807 23.74 1.08 -2.30
C LYS A 807 22.40 0.38 -2.43
N ALA A 808 22.29 -0.58 -3.35
CA ALA A 808 21.08 -1.36 -3.54
C ALA A 808 20.68 -2.13 -2.27
N ARG A 809 21.64 -2.82 -1.63
CA ARG A 809 21.40 -3.52 -0.36
C ARG A 809 20.87 -2.59 0.72
N LEU A 810 21.50 -1.43 0.91
CA LEU A 810 21.06 -0.45 1.91
C LEU A 810 19.71 0.16 1.55
N GLY A 811 19.50 0.54 0.30
CA GLY A 811 18.29 1.23 -0.15
C GLY A 811 17.05 0.32 -0.20
N LEU A 812 17.23 -0.98 -0.43
CA LEU A 812 16.13 -1.94 -0.45
C LEU A 812 15.61 -2.28 0.95
N GLN A 813 16.43 -2.17 2.00
CA GLN A 813 15.98 -2.46 3.38
C GLN A 813 14.76 -1.62 3.77
N GLU A 814 14.81 -0.32 3.49
CA GLU A 814 13.68 0.59 3.75
C GLU A 814 12.47 0.26 2.87
N ALA A 815 12.71 -0.03 1.58
CA ALA A 815 11.64 -0.36 0.65
C ALA A 815 10.91 -1.66 1.02
N VAL A 816 11.63 -2.65 1.55
CA VAL A 816 11.05 -3.89 2.09
C VAL A 816 10.29 -3.62 3.38
N GLN A 817 10.86 -2.86 4.32
CA GLN A 817 10.22 -2.53 5.59
C GLN A 817 8.86 -1.84 5.41
N HIS A 818 8.71 -1.06 4.34
CA HIS A 818 7.48 -0.33 4.01
C HIS A 818 6.65 -0.98 2.89
N ASN A 819 6.89 -2.26 2.58
CA ASN A 819 6.12 -3.05 1.61
C ASN A 819 6.06 -2.46 0.19
N LEU A 820 6.98 -1.56 -0.17
CA LEU A 820 7.14 -1.09 -1.56
C LEU A 820 7.78 -2.16 -2.44
N VAL A 821 8.55 -3.04 -1.83
CA VAL A 821 9.28 -4.11 -2.49
C VAL A 821 9.11 -5.39 -1.68
N LYS A 822 8.63 -6.44 -2.33
CA LYS A 822 8.45 -7.77 -1.75
C LYS A 822 9.73 -8.61 -1.92
N PRO A 823 10.30 -9.15 -0.85
CA PRO A 823 11.44 -10.07 -0.93
C PRO A 823 11.00 -11.46 -1.41
N TYR A 824 11.83 -12.09 -2.24
CA TYR A 824 11.73 -13.50 -2.61
C TYR A 824 12.81 -14.28 -1.86
N GLU A 825 12.50 -14.65 -0.62
CA GLU A 825 13.46 -15.32 0.27
C GLU A 825 13.88 -16.69 -0.26
N VAL A 826 15.12 -17.06 0.04
CA VAL A 826 15.64 -18.41 -0.19
C VAL A 826 15.31 -19.27 1.02
N VAL A 827 14.45 -20.27 0.82
CA VAL A 827 14.03 -21.19 1.87
C VAL A 827 14.51 -22.61 1.58
N TYR A 828 14.70 -23.39 2.63
CA TYR A 828 15.32 -24.72 2.59
C TYR A 828 14.46 -25.75 3.31
N THR A 829 14.39 -26.96 2.77
CA THR A 829 13.92 -28.14 3.50
C THR A 829 15.08 -28.73 4.31
N PRO A 830 14.83 -29.64 5.29
CA PRO A 830 15.88 -30.23 6.10
C PRO A 830 17.04 -30.80 5.28
N ALA A 831 18.27 -30.68 5.78
CA ALA A 831 19.46 -31.18 5.09
C ALA A 831 19.34 -32.67 4.74
N GLY A 832 19.83 -33.06 3.56
CA GLY A 832 19.71 -34.43 3.04
C GLY A 832 18.38 -34.75 2.35
N THR A 833 17.43 -33.81 2.32
CA THR A 833 16.22 -33.92 1.49
C THR A 833 16.45 -33.32 0.10
N PHE A 834 15.54 -33.63 -0.83
CA PHE A 834 15.56 -33.13 -2.20
C PHE A 834 14.23 -32.46 -2.51
N VAL A 835 14.29 -31.34 -3.24
CA VAL A 835 13.12 -30.64 -3.75
C VAL A 835 13.18 -30.61 -5.27
N ALA A 836 12.10 -31.05 -5.91
CA ALA A 836 11.87 -30.91 -7.34
C ALA A 836 10.74 -29.90 -7.58
N ALA A 837 10.96 -29.01 -8.54
CA ALA A 837 10.04 -27.97 -8.95
C ALA A 837 9.77 -28.00 -10.47
N PHE A 838 8.51 -27.80 -10.85
CA PHE A 838 8.09 -27.55 -12.22
C PHE A 838 7.10 -26.38 -12.23
N HIS A 839 7.46 -25.31 -12.94
CA HIS A 839 6.62 -24.14 -13.14
C HIS A 839 6.25 -24.04 -14.61
N PHE A 840 4.97 -23.87 -14.91
CA PHE A 840 4.49 -23.63 -16.26
C PHE A 840 3.43 -22.53 -16.29
N THR A 841 3.37 -21.81 -17.41
CA THR A 841 2.31 -20.81 -17.65
C THR A 841 1.22 -21.42 -18.53
N ILE A 842 -0.04 -21.29 -18.14
CA ILE A 842 -1.21 -21.87 -18.82
C ILE A 842 -2.31 -20.82 -19.02
N ALA A 843 -2.91 -20.78 -20.22
CA ALA A 843 -4.04 -19.91 -20.55
C ALA A 843 -5.35 -20.70 -20.66
N LEU A 844 -6.42 -20.16 -20.10
CA LEU A 844 -7.76 -20.74 -20.15
C LEU A 844 -8.55 -20.11 -21.30
N LEU A 845 -8.36 -20.62 -22.52
CA LEU A 845 -9.09 -20.13 -23.68
C LEU A 845 -10.46 -20.82 -23.79
N PRO A 846 -11.43 -20.27 -24.55
CA PRO A 846 -12.73 -20.94 -24.81
C PRO A 846 -12.59 -22.35 -25.41
N ALA A 847 -11.50 -22.65 -26.12
CA ALA A 847 -11.18 -23.98 -26.63
C ALA A 847 -10.65 -24.97 -25.56
N GLY A 848 -10.56 -24.54 -24.30
CA GLY A 848 -9.97 -25.26 -23.19
C GLY A 848 -8.55 -24.78 -22.85
N PRO A 849 -7.91 -25.38 -21.83
CA PRO A 849 -6.58 -24.98 -21.37
C PRO A 849 -5.52 -25.07 -22.48
N ALA A 850 -4.68 -24.04 -22.61
CA ALA A 850 -3.54 -23.99 -23.52
C ALA A 850 -2.27 -23.75 -22.72
N LEU A 851 -1.34 -24.70 -22.77
CA LEU A 851 -0.01 -24.49 -22.23
C LEU A 851 0.71 -23.39 -23.03
N ILE A 852 1.12 -22.32 -22.37
CA ILE A 852 1.88 -21.21 -22.96
C ILE A 852 3.36 -21.60 -23.02
N THR A 853 3.93 -22.02 -21.90
CA THR A 853 5.31 -22.51 -21.83
C THR A 853 5.46 -23.85 -22.53
N HIS A 854 6.71 -24.22 -22.79
CA HIS A 854 7.04 -25.49 -23.42
C HIS A 854 7.11 -26.60 -22.36
N PRO A 855 6.95 -27.87 -22.76
CA PRO A 855 7.31 -29.00 -21.92
C PRO A 855 8.78 -28.91 -21.44
N PRO A 856 9.11 -29.57 -20.33
CA PRO A 856 10.47 -29.64 -19.83
C PRO A 856 11.46 -30.13 -20.90
N VAL A 857 12.66 -29.55 -20.89
CA VAL A 857 13.74 -29.82 -21.84
C VAL A 857 14.56 -31.04 -21.42
N TRP A 858 14.87 -31.13 -20.13
CA TRP A 858 15.73 -32.16 -19.56
C TRP A 858 14.93 -33.40 -19.15
N TYR A 859 13.77 -33.22 -18.52
CA TYR A 859 12.96 -34.30 -17.98
C TYR A 859 12.45 -35.20 -19.10
N LYS A 860 12.84 -36.47 -19.02
CA LYS A 860 12.38 -37.54 -19.91
C LYS A 860 12.13 -38.80 -19.10
N PRO A 861 11.10 -39.60 -19.42
CA PRO A 861 10.81 -40.85 -18.71
C PRO A 861 12.01 -41.82 -18.65
N GLU A 862 12.90 -41.78 -19.64
CA GLU A 862 14.06 -42.66 -19.71
C GLU A 862 15.16 -42.28 -18.69
N LEU A 863 15.21 -41.01 -18.28
CA LEU A 863 16.24 -40.47 -17.37
C LEU A 863 15.87 -40.61 -15.89
N VAL A 864 14.59 -40.84 -15.57
CA VAL A 864 14.10 -40.86 -14.19
C VAL A 864 13.34 -42.16 -13.93
N LYS A 865 13.88 -43.00 -13.03
CA LYS A 865 13.32 -44.31 -12.71
C LYS A 865 12.99 -44.39 -11.21
N SER A 866 11.72 -44.18 -10.85
CA SER A 866 11.21 -44.50 -9.52
C SER A 866 10.65 -45.91 -9.48
N GLU A 867 10.73 -46.54 -8.31
CA GLU A 867 10.06 -47.82 -8.01
C GLU A 867 8.58 -47.63 -7.66
N LYS A 868 8.14 -46.38 -7.47
CA LYS A 868 6.78 -46.03 -7.08
C LYS A 868 5.99 -45.55 -8.30
N GLU A 869 4.70 -45.83 -8.28
CA GLU A 869 3.76 -45.32 -9.26
C GLU A 869 2.48 -44.83 -8.58
N ILE A 870 1.70 -44.02 -9.28
CA ILE A 870 0.36 -43.68 -8.83
C ILE A 870 -0.48 -44.96 -8.89
N GLU A 871 -1.20 -45.30 -7.83
CA GLU A 871 -2.16 -46.42 -7.82
C GLU A 871 -3.61 -45.97 -7.98
N ASP A 872 -3.92 -44.72 -7.63
CA ASP A 872 -5.26 -44.14 -7.66
C ASP A 872 -5.85 -44.16 -9.10
N PRO A 873 -7.01 -44.82 -9.31
CA PRO A 873 -7.57 -45.00 -10.64
C PRO A 873 -8.07 -43.69 -11.25
N GLU A 874 -8.55 -42.73 -10.45
CA GLU A 874 -9.03 -41.43 -10.94
C GLU A 874 -7.88 -40.60 -11.47
N LEU A 875 -6.74 -40.61 -10.77
CA LEU A 875 -5.52 -39.93 -11.20
C LEU A 875 -4.91 -40.59 -12.44
N LYS A 876 -4.90 -41.93 -12.53
CA LYS A 876 -4.49 -42.65 -13.75
C LYS A 876 -5.37 -42.27 -14.94
N GLU A 877 -6.69 -42.27 -14.77
CA GLU A 877 -7.61 -41.87 -15.83
C GLU A 877 -7.38 -40.42 -16.25
N LEU A 878 -7.19 -39.51 -15.29
CA LEU A 878 -6.95 -38.10 -15.57
C LEU A 878 -5.68 -37.91 -16.41
N LEU A 879 -4.58 -38.58 -16.09
CA LEU A 879 -3.32 -38.49 -16.83
C LEU A 879 -3.46 -38.93 -18.31
N THR A 880 -4.36 -39.88 -18.60
CA THR A 880 -4.62 -40.29 -19.99
C THR A 880 -5.43 -39.26 -20.81
N LYS A 881 -6.11 -38.32 -20.14
CA LYS A 881 -6.91 -37.29 -20.82
C LYS A 881 -6.00 -36.28 -21.51
N LYS A 882 -6.34 -35.93 -22.75
CA LYS A 882 -5.70 -34.82 -23.46
C LYS A 882 -6.07 -33.49 -22.82
N LEU A 883 -5.12 -32.54 -22.80
CA LEU A 883 -5.36 -31.17 -22.31
C LEU A 883 -6.45 -30.43 -23.08
N ARG A 884 -6.58 -30.73 -24.38
CA ARG A 884 -7.66 -30.24 -25.26
C ARG A 884 -8.27 -31.40 -26.02
N GLU A 885 -9.59 -31.36 -26.17
CA GLU A 885 -10.28 -32.28 -27.08
C GLU A 885 -10.03 -31.88 -28.53
N ASP A 886 -9.70 -32.84 -29.40
CA ASP A 886 -9.50 -32.60 -30.82
C ASP A 886 -10.81 -32.11 -31.47
N LYS A 887 -10.77 -31.12 -32.38
CA LYS A 887 -11.97 -30.66 -33.13
C LYS A 887 -12.72 -31.82 -33.84
N LYS A 888 -12.04 -32.94 -34.13
CA LYS A 888 -12.64 -34.17 -34.68
C LYS A 888 -13.49 -34.96 -33.66
N SER A 889 -13.11 -35.00 -32.38
CA SER A 889 -13.87 -35.74 -31.35
C SER A 889 -15.16 -35.02 -30.96
N LYS A 890 -15.13 -33.67 -30.90
CA LYS A 890 -16.32 -32.82 -30.64
C LYS A 890 -17.42 -33.04 -31.70
N LYS A 891 -17.02 -33.21 -32.98
CA LYS A 891 -17.94 -33.51 -34.09
C LYS A 891 -18.52 -34.93 -34.02
N LYS A 892 -17.82 -35.89 -33.41
CA LYS A 892 -18.27 -37.27 -33.22
C LYS A 892 -19.20 -37.41 -32.01
N LYS A 893 -18.94 -36.67 -30.93
CA LYS A 893 -19.78 -36.61 -29.72
C LYS A 893 -21.12 -35.92 -29.96
N ALA A 894 -21.12 -34.80 -30.70
CA ALA A 894 -22.35 -34.14 -31.14
C ALA A 894 -23.21 -35.02 -32.06
N LYS A 895 -22.60 -35.93 -32.82
CA LYS A 895 -23.31 -36.89 -33.67
C LYS A 895 -23.95 -38.03 -32.86
N ALA A 896 -23.25 -38.50 -31.83
CA ALA A 896 -23.74 -39.56 -30.93
C ALA A 896 -24.82 -39.07 -29.94
N GLU A 897 -24.77 -37.80 -29.53
CA GLU A 897 -25.83 -37.17 -28.71
C GLU A 897 -27.07 -36.83 -29.55
N GLY A 898 -26.91 -36.52 -30.85
CA GLY A 898 -28.02 -36.39 -31.79
C GLY A 898 -28.76 -37.70 -32.06
N GLU A 899 -28.04 -38.82 -32.25
CA GLU A 899 -28.66 -40.13 -32.49
C GLU A 899 -29.36 -40.71 -31.24
N LYS A 900 -28.98 -40.29 -30.03
CA LYS A 900 -29.72 -40.67 -28.80
C LYS A 900 -31.00 -39.87 -28.57
N ALA A 901 -31.11 -38.66 -29.14
CA ALA A 901 -32.30 -37.82 -29.01
C ALA A 901 -33.42 -38.19 -30.01
N GLU A 902 -33.09 -38.90 -31.10
CA GLU A 902 -34.07 -39.43 -32.08
C GLU A 902 -34.64 -40.82 -31.71
N GLY A 903 -34.12 -41.47 -30.67
CA GLY A 903 -34.59 -42.80 -30.22
C GLY A 903 -35.66 -42.78 -29.12
N ASP A 904 -35.96 -41.61 -28.55
CA ASP A 904 -36.92 -41.41 -27.44
C ASP A 904 -37.97 -40.33 -27.78
N ALA A 905 -38.33 -40.19 -29.07
CA ALA A 905 -39.40 -39.32 -29.55
C ALA A 905 -40.58 -40.11 -30.11
#